data_AF-A0A954TUB9-F1
#
_entry.id   AF-A0A954TUB9-F1
#
_cell.length_a   1.000
_cell.length_b   1.000
_cell.length_c   1.000
_cell.angle_alpha   90.00
_cell.angle_beta   90.00
_cell.angle_gamma   90.00
#
_symmetry.space_group_name_H-M   'P 1'
#
loop_
_entity.id
_entity.type
_entity.pdbx_description
1 polymer ?
#
loop_
_entity_poly.entity_id
_entity_poly.type
_entity_poly.pdbx_seq_one_letter_code
_entity_poly.pdbx_strand_id
1 'polypeptide(L)'
;MNKWHHTTTYALFVALVLTGVSRQKSFAAERPNFIVINIDDLGYGDIQPYGSKLNRTPNLNRMAEEGRKLTCFYAAPVCSPSRASLMTGCYPKRVLPIPHVLFPANAEGLDPSEITVAELLKEQGYATGIIGKWHLGDQPEFLPTRQGFDYYYGLPYSNDMGPAEDGVKSNLGAPLRKTNGRGQGQPPLPLLRNETVLQRVLPDDQQAIVERYTQEAVKFLWDHHDEPFFLYLPHSAVHFPLYPGKAFHGKSQHGLFGDWVEEVDWSVGQVLDTVRQLKLDEKTLVIFTSDNGGQPSHGAINAPLRGGKGSTLEGGMREPAIAWWPKKIPAGTETALVTSMMDILPTFAKLAGGAAPTDRKIDGGDIWPILAGDPNAKSPHETFYYYRGLNLQAIRNGAWKLHLAKGDLYDLDTDIGESKDVAKDHPEVVARLRQLAEETNSDLGTTDVGPGCRRLGKVENPQPLIGHDGTVREGFGNVSPKAGMGIMLGELTATSVLAQVRLTKTDGLIDGDVPGQKGVVRFQLEQVYPTTQEPTYSPVLTASAKHDFIARHLFEHLKPGEEYRIRSWIGANESELRAGPTATFRTLPGAESTKAVNFVVVTGMNYAKFHGDTRIDLKIHLEHNNTELAPPYAGPDKHLGYPALASIRKLRPDFFVGTGDNVYYDTPKIPRAETVPQLRQKWHEQFVQPRYRDLFAVVPTYWMIDDHDYRIDDCDNSGDYLPTRETGRLMMLEQLPVAAIDDSDAKTYRTHRVSRDLQIWFTENRMYRSDNAIEDGPDKSIWGVEQKAWLKETLAASDATFKLLISPNPMVGPDDVRKTDNHTNHGGFRHERDEFFAWINERDMAKNLFVVCGDRHWQYHSIHPTGVEEFSCGALVDENSRLGRLPGDPASTDPEGHIKQVHSQKAPSGGFLLIESSPAKGDVPATLAFRFHDDHGEVLYEHRKSPTGANR
;
A
#
# COMPACT_ATOMS: atom_id res chain seq x y z
N MET A 1 -1.84 -74.82 -51.77
CA MET A 1 -2.68 -74.24 -52.85
C MET A 1 -2.78 -72.73 -52.65
N ASN A 2 -3.03 -71.99 -53.73
CA ASN A 2 -3.39 -70.57 -53.87
C ASN A 2 -3.97 -69.82 -52.64
N LYS A 3 -3.80 -68.50 -52.45
CA LYS A 3 -2.91 -67.45 -53.00
C LYS A 3 -3.04 -66.21 -52.04
N TRP A 4 -1.95 -65.55 -51.62
CA TRP A 4 -1.56 -64.14 -51.95
C TRP A 4 -2.67 -63.07 -51.72
N HIS A 5 -2.56 -61.90 -51.07
CA HIS A 5 -1.53 -60.97 -50.50
C HIS A 5 -1.90 -60.61 -49.02
N HIS A 6 -1.19 -59.85 -48.16
CA HIS A 6 0.22 -59.44 -48.00
C HIS A 6 0.56 -59.06 -46.52
N THR A 7 1.86 -59.05 -46.22
CA THR A 7 2.69 -58.23 -45.30
C THR A 7 2.17 -56.83 -44.90
N THR A 8 2.35 -56.28 -43.68
CA THR A 8 3.63 -56.02 -42.95
C THR A 8 3.46 -55.68 -41.44
N THR A 9 4.34 -56.26 -40.63
CA THR A 9 4.97 -55.86 -39.34
C THR A 9 4.47 -54.68 -38.48
N TYR A 10 4.41 -54.94 -37.16
CA TYR A 10 4.23 -54.01 -36.05
C TYR A 10 5.30 -52.89 -35.95
N ALA A 11 4.87 -51.70 -35.53
CA ALA A 11 5.69 -50.76 -34.76
C ALA A 11 4.80 -50.06 -33.71
N LEU A 12 5.25 -50.03 -32.45
CA LEU A 12 4.50 -49.37 -31.37
C LEU A 12 4.51 -47.84 -31.54
N PHE A 13 3.33 -47.23 -31.54
CA PHE A 13 3.16 -45.82 -31.22
C PHE A 13 2.19 -45.72 -30.04
N VAL A 14 2.70 -45.46 -28.84
CA VAL A 14 1.88 -44.99 -27.71
C VAL A 14 1.65 -43.50 -27.94
N ALA A 15 0.70 -43.18 -28.80
CA ALA A 15 0.15 -41.84 -28.87
C ALA A 15 -0.70 -41.60 -27.62
N LEU A 16 -0.17 -40.82 -26.68
CA LEU A 16 -0.97 -40.29 -25.58
C LEU A 16 -2.02 -39.37 -26.19
N VAL A 17 -3.24 -39.85 -26.40
CA VAL A 17 -4.32 -39.03 -26.93
C VAL A 17 -4.67 -38.00 -25.86
N LEU A 18 -4.13 -36.79 -26.04
CA LEU A 18 -4.61 -35.58 -25.41
C LEU A 18 -6.05 -35.33 -25.89
N THR A 19 -7.01 -36.04 -25.29
CA THR A 19 -8.40 -35.63 -25.33
C THR A 19 -8.47 -34.29 -24.61
N GLY A 20 -8.36 -33.22 -25.38
CA GLY A 20 -8.58 -31.87 -24.92
C GLY A 20 -10.00 -31.76 -24.41
N VAL A 21 -10.18 -32.03 -23.11
CA VAL A 21 -11.29 -31.47 -22.34
C VAL A 21 -11.05 -29.97 -22.42
N SER A 22 -11.64 -29.32 -23.42
CA SER A 22 -11.80 -27.89 -23.37
C SER A 22 -12.60 -27.63 -22.11
N ARG A 23 -11.93 -27.17 -21.05
CA ARG A 23 -12.59 -26.32 -20.07
C ARG A 23 -13.17 -25.18 -20.90
N GLN A 24 -14.44 -25.30 -21.26
CA GLN A 24 -15.26 -24.13 -21.45
C GLN A 24 -15.06 -23.36 -20.17
N LYS A 25 -14.32 -22.24 -20.24
CA LYS A 25 -14.43 -21.20 -19.25
C LYS A 25 -15.90 -20.81 -19.31
N SER A 26 -16.71 -21.37 -18.40
CA SER A 26 -17.97 -20.74 -18.07
C SER A 26 -17.60 -19.31 -17.70
N PHE A 27 -18.05 -18.35 -18.48
CA PHE A 27 -18.11 -16.98 -18.02
C PHE A 27 -19.04 -17.01 -16.80
N ALA A 28 -18.45 -17.18 -15.62
CA ALA A 28 -19.09 -16.73 -14.40
C ALA A 28 -19.41 -15.26 -14.65
N ALA A 29 -20.67 -14.87 -14.45
CA ALA A 29 -21.07 -13.49 -14.62
C ALA A 29 -20.12 -12.63 -13.78
N GLU A 30 -19.45 -11.64 -14.40
CA GLU A 30 -18.42 -10.87 -13.72
C GLU A 30 -19.06 -10.12 -12.55
N ARG A 31 -18.71 -10.56 -11.33
CA ARG A 31 -19.17 -9.95 -10.09
C ARG A 31 -18.63 -8.52 -10.01
N PRO A 32 -19.49 -7.52 -9.79
CA PRO A 32 -19.05 -6.14 -9.74
C PRO A 32 -18.44 -5.78 -8.39
N ASN A 33 -17.59 -4.76 -8.38
CA ASN A 33 -17.16 -4.08 -7.17
C ASN A 33 -18.22 -3.07 -6.73
N PHE A 34 -18.24 -2.76 -5.44
CA PHE A 34 -19.15 -1.77 -4.86
C PHE A 34 -18.37 -0.68 -4.11
N ILE A 35 -18.71 0.58 -4.35
CA ILE A 35 -18.23 1.72 -3.57
C ILE A 35 -19.42 2.57 -3.15
N VAL A 36 -19.52 2.91 -1.86
CA VAL A 36 -20.52 3.87 -1.35
C VAL A 36 -19.79 5.00 -0.65
N ILE A 37 -19.79 6.18 -1.26
CA ILE A 37 -19.25 7.41 -0.69
C ILE A 37 -20.40 8.15 0.01
N ASN A 38 -20.32 8.30 1.32
CA ASN A 38 -21.43 8.80 2.14
C ASN A 38 -20.97 9.98 3.02
N ILE A 39 -21.53 11.16 2.79
CA ILE A 39 -21.10 12.42 3.43
C ILE A 39 -22.01 12.77 4.62
N ASP A 40 -21.45 13.38 5.66
CA ASP A 40 -22.11 13.68 6.94
C ASP A 40 -22.57 15.16 6.96
N ASP A 41 -23.88 15.41 6.98
CA ASP A 41 -24.51 16.76 6.90
C ASP A 41 -24.37 17.54 5.57
N LEU A 42 -24.23 16.87 4.43
CA LEU A 42 -24.20 17.52 3.12
C LEU A 42 -25.62 17.81 2.61
N GLY A 43 -25.96 19.08 2.41
CA GLY A 43 -27.28 19.50 1.97
C GLY A 43 -27.55 19.20 0.49
N TYR A 44 -28.83 19.01 0.16
CA TYR A 44 -29.29 18.69 -1.19
C TYR A 44 -28.78 19.66 -2.27
N GLY A 45 -28.73 20.96 -1.96
CA GLY A 45 -28.25 22.02 -2.85
C GLY A 45 -26.77 22.37 -2.69
N ASP A 46 -25.98 21.62 -1.92
CA ASP A 46 -24.57 21.94 -1.70
C ASP A 46 -23.66 21.54 -2.85
N ILE A 47 -24.03 20.58 -3.70
CA ILE A 47 -23.22 20.15 -4.85
C ILE A 47 -23.76 20.67 -6.19
N GLN A 48 -22.87 20.95 -7.14
CA GLN A 48 -23.26 21.57 -8.43
C GLN A 48 -24.25 20.72 -9.26
N PRO A 49 -24.20 19.37 -9.31
CA PRO A 49 -25.20 18.56 -10.02
C PRO A 49 -26.64 18.70 -9.51
N TYR A 50 -26.80 19.27 -8.32
CA TYR A 50 -28.07 19.53 -7.64
C TYR A 50 -28.37 21.04 -7.49
N GLY A 51 -27.59 21.91 -8.13
CA GLY A 51 -27.88 23.35 -8.26
C GLY A 51 -27.06 24.28 -7.37
N SER A 52 -25.99 23.79 -6.71
CA SER A 52 -25.07 24.66 -5.96
C SER A 52 -24.48 25.77 -6.83
N LYS A 53 -24.44 26.98 -6.27
CA LYS A 53 -23.88 28.19 -6.89
C LYS A 53 -22.64 28.72 -6.18
N LEU A 54 -22.22 28.09 -5.07
CA LEU A 54 -21.15 28.58 -4.21
C LEU A 54 -19.99 27.57 -4.06
N ASN A 55 -20.31 26.27 -3.92
CA ASN A 55 -19.31 25.21 -3.83
C ASN A 55 -18.94 24.72 -5.24
N ARG A 56 -17.65 24.47 -5.50
CA ARG A 56 -17.17 23.90 -6.76
C ARG A 56 -16.99 22.40 -6.64
N THR A 57 -17.73 21.63 -7.44
CA THR A 57 -17.69 20.17 -7.38
C THR A 57 -17.46 19.55 -8.76
N PRO A 58 -16.30 19.80 -9.41
CA PRO A 58 -16.02 19.34 -10.77
C PRO A 58 -15.99 17.80 -10.91
N ASN A 59 -15.55 17.06 -9.89
CA ASN A 59 -15.54 15.60 -9.97
C ASN A 59 -16.95 15.02 -9.85
N LEU A 60 -17.81 15.61 -9.03
CA LEU A 60 -19.23 15.25 -8.94
C LEU A 60 -20.01 15.67 -10.19
N ASN A 61 -19.63 16.77 -10.87
CA ASN A 61 -20.17 17.10 -12.20
C ASN A 61 -19.85 15.98 -13.20
N ARG A 62 -18.57 15.61 -13.31
CA ARG A 62 -18.11 14.49 -14.15
C ARG A 62 -18.83 13.17 -13.79
N MET A 63 -19.00 12.86 -12.50
CA MET A 63 -19.72 11.67 -12.03
C MET A 63 -21.20 11.69 -12.43
N ALA A 64 -21.87 12.85 -12.41
CA ALA A 64 -23.25 13.01 -12.86
C ALA A 64 -23.39 12.95 -14.39
N GLU A 65 -22.44 13.53 -15.13
CA GLU A 65 -22.38 13.48 -16.60
C GLU A 65 -22.13 12.07 -17.12
N GLU A 66 -21.30 11.28 -16.43
CA GLU A 66 -21.01 9.88 -16.76
C GLU A 66 -22.00 8.88 -16.15
N GLY A 67 -22.87 9.32 -15.23
CA GLY A 67 -23.76 8.48 -14.43
C GLY A 67 -25.23 8.92 -14.44
N ARG A 68 -25.94 8.64 -13.34
CA ARG A 68 -27.37 8.91 -13.17
C ARG A 68 -27.66 9.52 -11.81
N LYS A 69 -28.36 10.66 -11.78
CA LYS A 69 -28.81 11.32 -10.54
C LYS A 69 -30.11 10.69 -10.02
N LEU A 70 -30.18 10.45 -8.71
CA LEU A 70 -31.37 9.95 -8.02
C LEU A 70 -32.02 11.11 -7.25
N THR A 71 -32.90 11.88 -7.88
CA THR A 71 -33.42 13.14 -7.30
C THR A 71 -34.44 12.94 -6.18
N CYS A 72 -34.82 11.69 -5.88
CA CYS A 72 -35.71 11.29 -4.80
C CYS A 72 -35.07 10.17 -3.96
N PHE A 73 -33.79 10.32 -3.60
CA PHE A 73 -33.10 9.42 -2.67
C PHE A 73 -33.32 9.85 -1.22
N TYR A 74 -33.75 8.93 -0.35
CA TYR A 74 -34.14 9.24 1.03
C TYR A 74 -33.32 8.51 2.11
N ALA A 75 -32.97 9.28 3.13
CA ALA A 75 -32.24 8.87 4.32
C ALA A 75 -33.09 9.06 5.59
N ALA A 76 -32.50 8.79 6.77
CA ALA A 76 -33.08 9.18 8.05
C ALA A 76 -32.66 10.63 8.39
N PRO A 77 -33.37 11.36 9.28
CA PRO A 77 -33.06 12.77 9.52
C PRO A 77 -31.81 13.02 10.38
N VAL A 78 -31.06 11.97 10.75
CA VAL A 78 -29.84 12.02 11.59
C VAL A 78 -28.94 10.79 11.33
N CYS A 79 -27.63 10.96 11.57
CA CYS A 79 -26.55 10.06 11.21
C CYS A 79 -26.74 8.55 11.58
N SER A 80 -26.72 8.16 12.87
CA SER A 80 -26.74 6.74 13.26
C SER A 80 -27.97 5.98 12.71
N PRO A 81 -29.20 6.52 12.82
CA PRO A 81 -30.38 5.92 12.17
C PRO A 81 -30.22 5.71 10.65
N SER A 82 -29.64 6.67 9.93
CA SER A 82 -29.45 6.56 8.48
C SER A 82 -28.43 5.47 8.11
N ARG A 83 -27.31 5.45 8.83
CA ARG A 83 -26.24 4.45 8.66
C ARG A 83 -26.73 3.04 8.97
N ALA A 84 -27.62 2.87 9.95
CA ALA A 84 -28.27 1.59 10.24
C ALA A 84 -29.17 1.14 9.07
N SER A 85 -29.84 2.09 8.40
CA SER A 85 -30.69 1.80 7.25
C SER A 85 -29.89 1.34 6.04
N LEU A 86 -28.77 2.02 5.76
CA LEU A 86 -27.81 1.65 4.72
C LEU A 86 -27.27 0.23 4.96
N MET A 87 -26.83 -0.05 6.20
CA MET A 87 -26.22 -1.33 6.52
C MET A 87 -27.21 -2.50 6.50
N THR A 88 -28.45 -2.33 6.95
CA THR A 88 -29.41 -3.46 7.16
C THR A 88 -30.56 -3.53 6.17
N GLY A 89 -30.68 -2.57 5.25
CA GLY A 89 -31.80 -2.47 4.32
C GLY A 89 -33.18 -2.26 4.97
N CYS A 90 -33.21 -1.75 6.21
CA CYS A 90 -34.42 -1.60 7.02
C CYS A 90 -34.65 -0.15 7.43
N TYR A 91 -35.89 0.21 7.79
CA TYR A 91 -36.15 1.48 8.46
C TYR A 91 -35.33 1.56 9.76
N PRO A 92 -34.78 2.72 10.15
CA PRO A 92 -33.92 2.81 11.32
C PRO A 92 -34.61 2.32 12.59
N LYS A 93 -35.89 2.68 12.74
CA LYS A 93 -36.71 2.28 13.88
C LYS A 93 -36.88 0.76 13.97
N ARG A 94 -36.70 0.00 12.88
CA ARG A 94 -36.74 -1.47 12.90
C ARG A 94 -35.52 -2.08 13.59
N VAL A 95 -34.33 -1.54 13.37
CA VAL A 95 -33.04 -2.17 13.74
C VAL A 95 -32.28 -1.42 14.84
N LEU A 96 -32.56 -0.13 14.98
CA LEU A 96 -31.95 0.78 15.95
C LEU A 96 -33.06 1.68 16.54
N PRO A 97 -34.00 1.12 17.34
CA PRO A 97 -35.16 1.84 17.88
C PRO A 97 -34.78 2.84 18.99
N ILE A 98 -34.05 3.90 18.65
CA ILE A 98 -33.59 4.95 19.56
C ILE A 98 -34.18 6.33 19.21
N PRO A 99 -34.47 7.18 20.21
CA PRO A 99 -34.96 8.55 19.97
C PRO A 99 -33.84 9.57 19.69
N HIS A 100 -32.59 9.14 19.57
CA HIS A 100 -31.39 9.98 19.53
C HIS A 100 -30.32 9.37 18.59
N VAL A 101 -29.11 9.94 18.54
CA VAL A 101 -27.93 9.32 17.89
C VAL A 101 -27.04 8.65 18.93
N LEU A 102 -26.24 7.66 18.54
CA LEU A 102 -25.32 7.01 19.47
C LEU A 102 -24.19 7.96 19.89
N PHE A 103 -23.75 7.84 21.14
CA PHE A 103 -22.67 8.63 21.74
C PHE A 103 -21.50 7.72 22.19
N PRO A 104 -20.31 8.29 22.46
CA PRO A 104 -19.18 7.54 22.99
C PRO A 104 -19.52 6.85 24.31
N ALA A 105 -19.00 5.64 24.52
CA ALA A 105 -19.26 4.80 25.69
C ALA A 105 -20.75 4.54 25.97
N ASN A 106 -21.60 4.58 24.94
CA ASN A 106 -22.99 4.11 25.08
C ASN A 106 -23.02 2.59 25.34
N ALA A 107 -23.95 2.15 26.18
CA ALA A 107 -24.28 0.74 26.33
C ALA A 107 -24.94 0.14 25.07
N GLU A 108 -25.39 0.97 24.14
CA GLU A 108 -26.31 0.64 23.06
C GLU A 108 -25.65 0.74 21.68
N GLY A 109 -26.01 -0.17 20.77
CA GLY A 109 -25.52 -0.20 19.40
C GLY A 109 -26.44 -0.99 18.47
N LEU A 110 -26.05 -1.16 17.20
CA LEU A 110 -26.70 -2.11 16.30
C LEU A 110 -26.57 -3.51 16.90
N ASP A 111 -27.66 -4.28 16.90
CA ASP A 111 -27.63 -5.62 17.50
C ASP A 111 -26.76 -6.58 16.66
N PRO A 112 -25.83 -7.35 17.27
CA PRO A 112 -24.99 -8.30 16.54
C PRO A 112 -25.72 -9.47 15.86
N SER A 113 -27.05 -9.59 16.03
CA SER A 113 -27.88 -10.52 15.27
C SER A 113 -28.51 -9.90 14.01
N GLU A 114 -28.35 -8.59 13.78
CA GLU A 114 -28.64 -7.99 12.48
C GLU A 114 -27.66 -8.48 11.41
N ILE A 115 -28.11 -8.51 10.15
CA ILE A 115 -27.28 -8.91 9.01
C ILE A 115 -27.04 -7.66 8.17
N THR A 116 -25.78 -7.32 7.98
CA THR A 116 -25.34 -6.17 7.21
C THR A 116 -25.04 -6.51 5.75
N VAL A 117 -25.06 -5.48 4.89
CA VAL A 117 -24.59 -5.59 3.50
C VAL A 117 -23.13 -6.06 3.40
N ALA A 118 -22.27 -5.70 4.37
CA ALA A 118 -20.88 -6.14 4.41
C ALA A 118 -20.78 -7.66 4.67
N GLU A 119 -21.54 -8.20 5.62
CA GLU A 119 -21.57 -9.65 5.90
C GLU A 119 -22.04 -10.46 4.69
N LEU A 120 -23.14 -10.03 4.05
CA LEU A 120 -23.67 -10.69 2.85
C LEU A 120 -22.67 -10.69 1.69
N LEU A 121 -21.92 -9.59 1.49
CA LEU A 121 -20.89 -9.51 0.45
C LEU A 121 -19.67 -10.36 0.80
N LYS A 122 -19.26 -10.37 2.07
CA LYS A 122 -18.18 -11.24 2.57
C LYS A 122 -18.49 -12.73 2.40
N GLU A 123 -19.73 -13.15 2.64
CA GLU A 123 -20.20 -14.52 2.32
C GLU A 123 -20.10 -14.85 0.82
N GLN A 124 -20.21 -13.85 -0.07
CA GLN A 124 -19.96 -14.04 -1.50
C GLN A 124 -18.46 -14.02 -1.87
N GLY A 125 -17.56 -13.83 -0.91
CA GLY A 125 -16.11 -13.78 -1.12
C GLY A 125 -15.60 -12.41 -1.56
N TYR A 126 -16.24 -11.33 -1.10
CA TYR A 126 -15.75 -9.96 -1.30
C TYR A 126 -14.77 -9.57 -0.18
N ALA A 127 -13.71 -8.83 -0.54
CA ALA A 127 -12.96 -8.04 0.43
C ALA A 127 -13.79 -6.83 0.87
N THR A 128 -13.83 -6.54 2.16
CA THR A 128 -14.75 -5.52 2.73
C THR A 128 -14.01 -4.46 3.56
N GLY A 129 -14.14 -3.20 3.17
CA GLY A 129 -13.49 -2.06 3.83
C GLY A 129 -14.47 -0.96 4.23
N ILE A 130 -14.35 -0.45 5.46
CA ILE A 130 -14.97 0.80 5.91
C ILE A 130 -13.90 1.84 6.24
N ILE A 131 -13.99 3.02 5.63
CA ILE A 131 -13.02 4.09 5.82
C ILE A 131 -13.76 5.38 6.16
N GLY A 132 -13.76 5.76 7.43
CA GLY A 132 -14.45 6.95 7.94
C GLY A 132 -15.29 6.73 9.19
N LYS A 133 -16.42 7.42 9.28
CA LYS A 133 -17.34 7.41 10.43
C LYS A 133 -18.24 6.17 10.44
N TRP A 134 -18.15 5.34 11.49
CA TRP A 134 -19.03 4.19 11.68
C TRP A 134 -20.41 4.58 12.24
N HIS A 135 -20.41 5.02 13.51
CA HIS A 135 -21.56 5.56 14.25
C HIS A 135 -22.72 4.59 14.54
N LEU A 136 -22.48 3.27 14.53
CA LEU A 136 -23.45 2.24 14.95
C LEU A 136 -23.10 1.53 16.29
N GLY A 137 -22.09 2.03 16.99
CA GLY A 137 -21.64 1.59 18.32
C GLY A 137 -20.12 1.59 18.41
N ASP A 138 -19.57 1.91 19.59
CA ASP A 138 -18.11 1.97 19.83
C ASP A 138 -17.59 0.85 20.76
N GLN A 139 -18.50 0.04 21.30
CA GLN A 139 -18.16 -1.13 22.12
C GLN A 139 -17.73 -2.30 21.21
N PRO A 140 -16.85 -3.21 21.68
CA PRO A 140 -16.23 -4.27 20.86
C PRO A 140 -17.22 -5.04 19.97
N GLU A 141 -18.37 -5.37 20.53
CA GLU A 141 -19.45 -6.16 19.92
C GLU A 141 -20.14 -5.44 18.75
N PHE A 142 -20.05 -4.12 18.68
CA PHE A 142 -20.73 -3.28 17.70
C PHE A 142 -19.78 -2.67 16.65
N LEU A 143 -18.47 -2.98 16.70
CA LEU A 143 -17.48 -2.43 15.77
C LEU A 143 -17.65 -2.97 14.33
N PRO A 144 -17.21 -2.23 13.29
CA PRO A 144 -17.34 -2.67 11.90
C PRO A 144 -16.70 -4.04 11.62
N THR A 145 -15.59 -4.34 12.31
CA THR A 145 -14.86 -5.62 12.24
C THR A 145 -15.65 -6.82 12.76
N ARG A 146 -16.74 -6.57 13.50
CA ARG A 146 -17.71 -7.57 13.97
C ARG A 146 -19.03 -7.53 13.18
N GLN A 147 -19.09 -6.71 12.15
CA GLN A 147 -20.26 -6.40 11.32
C GLN A 147 -19.85 -6.47 9.84
N GLY A 148 -19.17 -7.56 9.48
CA GLY A 148 -18.83 -7.90 8.10
C GLY A 148 -17.56 -7.28 7.52
N PHE A 149 -16.99 -6.21 8.08
CA PHE A 149 -15.81 -5.56 7.47
C PHE A 149 -14.48 -6.25 7.82
N ASP A 150 -13.64 -6.53 6.83
CA ASP A 150 -12.26 -7.02 7.00
C ASP A 150 -11.29 -5.90 7.40
N TYR A 151 -11.51 -4.70 6.86
CA TYR A 151 -10.70 -3.52 7.14
C TYR A 151 -11.54 -2.36 7.69
N TYR A 152 -11.02 -1.69 8.72
CA TYR A 152 -11.57 -0.44 9.22
C TYR A 152 -10.48 0.60 9.47
N TYR A 153 -10.71 1.82 9.02
CA TYR A 153 -9.93 2.99 9.40
C TYR A 153 -10.84 4.19 9.63
N GLY A 154 -10.87 4.77 10.83
CA GLY A 154 -11.65 5.99 11.06
C GLY A 154 -12.19 6.20 12.47
N LEU A 155 -13.31 6.93 12.54
CA LEU A 155 -13.93 7.38 13.78
C LEU A 155 -15.17 6.53 14.12
N PRO A 156 -15.26 5.96 15.33
CA PRO A 156 -16.39 5.09 15.69
C PRO A 156 -17.70 5.88 15.87
N TYR A 157 -17.60 7.21 15.99
CA TYR A 157 -18.70 8.15 16.17
C TYR A 157 -18.36 9.52 15.56
N SER A 158 -19.22 10.50 15.77
CA SER A 158 -19.12 11.85 15.17
C SER A 158 -17.87 12.63 15.60
N ASN A 159 -17.31 13.45 14.70
CA ASN A 159 -16.09 14.23 14.93
C ASN A 159 -16.23 15.32 16.01
N ASP A 160 -17.47 15.70 16.35
CA ASP A 160 -17.74 16.61 17.47
C ASP A 160 -17.77 15.91 18.84
N MET A 161 -17.81 14.57 18.91
CA MET A 161 -18.08 13.84 20.17
C MET A 161 -16.82 13.59 21.01
N GLY A 162 -16.17 14.68 21.44
CA GLY A 162 -15.03 14.65 22.37
C GLY A 162 -14.96 15.85 23.33
N PRO A 163 -13.85 15.99 24.09
CA PRO A 163 -13.63 17.06 25.06
C PRO A 163 -13.56 18.43 24.38
N ALA A 164 -14.08 19.48 25.02
CA ALA A 164 -14.12 20.82 24.42
C ALA A 164 -12.72 21.42 24.22
N GLU A 165 -11.79 21.07 25.09
CA GLU A 165 -10.36 21.42 25.03
C GLU A 165 -9.63 20.86 23.81
N ASP A 166 -10.14 19.79 23.19
CA ASP A 166 -9.57 19.20 21.95
C ASP A 166 -10.01 19.95 20.68
N GLY A 167 -10.66 21.11 20.83
CA GLY A 167 -11.15 21.93 19.73
C GLY A 167 -12.46 21.44 19.10
N VAL A 168 -12.89 20.21 19.36
CA VAL A 168 -14.01 19.51 18.69
C VAL A 168 -15.40 20.16 18.87
N LYS A 169 -15.49 21.30 19.57
CA LYS A 169 -16.72 22.08 19.82
C LYS A 169 -16.71 23.48 19.18
N SER A 170 -15.72 23.77 18.33
CA SER A 170 -15.59 25.01 17.55
C SER A 170 -14.98 24.71 16.17
N ASN A 171 -15.35 25.48 15.14
CA ASN A 171 -14.70 25.41 13.82
C ASN A 171 -13.22 25.81 13.90
N LEU A 172 -12.43 25.41 12.91
CA LEU A 172 -11.04 25.84 12.74
C LEU A 172 -10.89 27.37 12.89
N GLY A 173 -9.97 27.79 13.75
CA GLY A 173 -9.68 29.22 14.03
C GLY A 173 -10.71 29.95 14.90
N ALA A 174 -11.86 29.34 15.23
CA ALA A 174 -12.84 29.95 16.14
C ALA A 174 -12.50 29.71 17.62
N PRO A 175 -12.79 30.66 18.54
CA PRO A 175 -12.57 30.45 19.96
C PRO A 175 -13.42 29.30 20.51
N LEU A 176 -12.94 28.60 21.53
CA LEU A 176 -13.69 27.51 22.17
C LEU A 176 -15.05 27.99 22.68
N ARG A 177 -16.12 27.39 22.14
CA ARG A 177 -17.49 27.73 22.50
C ARG A 177 -17.78 27.31 23.95
N LYS A 178 -18.25 28.24 24.78
CA LYS A 178 -18.74 27.92 26.13
C LYS A 178 -19.84 26.87 26.04
N THR A 179 -19.59 25.67 26.58
CA THR A 179 -20.55 24.57 26.60
C THR A 179 -21.50 24.71 27.78
N ASN A 180 -22.81 24.60 27.54
CA ASN A 180 -23.84 24.55 28.59
C ASN A 180 -23.91 23.13 29.23
N GLY A 181 -22.78 22.61 29.71
CA GLY A 181 -22.63 21.22 30.15
C GLY A 181 -22.60 20.16 29.04
N ARG A 182 -23.22 20.41 27.88
CA ARG A 182 -23.16 19.51 26.71
C ARG A 182 -21.71 19.32 26.22
N GLY A 183 -21.17 18.12 26.36
CA GLY A 183 -19.78 17.78 26.02
C GLY A 183 -18.80 17.77 27.20
N GLN A 184 -19.21 18.24 28.38
CA GLN A 184 -18.42 18.01 29.60
C GLN A 184 -18.52 16.53 29.96
N GLY A 185 -17.36 15.85 30.09
CA GLY A 185 -17.31 14.41 30.34
C GLY A 185 -17.55 13.52 29.11
N GLN A 186 -17.33 14.02 27.88
CA GLN A 186 -17.11 13.12 26.74
C GLN A 186 -15.65 12.64 26.71
N PRO A 187 -15.37 11.36 26.38
CA PRO A 187 -14.02 10.85 26.25
C PRO A 187 -13.31 11.43 25.02
N PRO A 188 -11.96 11.44 24.97
CA PRO A 188 -11.21 11.82 23.78
C PRO A 188 -11.64 11.08 22.51
N LEU A 189 -11.59 11.76 21.36
CA LEU A 189 -11.97 11.21 20.06
C LEU A 189 -10.87 10.25 19.55
N PRO A 190 -11.15 8.94 19.36
CA PRO A 190 -10.15 7.98 18.90
C PRO A 190 -10.18 7.82 17.38
N LEU A 191 -9.00 7.85 16.76
CA LEU A 191 -8.81 7.32 15.41
C LEU A 191 -8.43 5.84 15.52
N LEU A 192 -9.23 4.95 14.95
CA LEU A 192 -8.97 3.52 14.93
C LEU A 192 -8.41 3.05 13.58
N ARG A 193 -7.58 2.01 13.62
CA ARG A 193 -7.39 1.06 12.52
C ARG A 193 -7.74 -0.33 13.06
N ASN A 194 -8.75 -0.96 12.47
CA ASN A 194 -9.41 -2.16 12.98
C ASN A 194 -9.82 -1.97 14.45
N GLU A 195 -9.39 -2.84 15.36
CA GLU A 195 -9.68 -2.77 16.80
C GLU A 195 -8.55 -2.10 17.60
N THR A 196 -7.67 -1.33 16.94
CA THR A 196 -6.57 -0.61 17.58
C THR A 196 -6.77 0.90 17.49
N VAL A 197 -6.74 1.59 18.63
CA VAL A 197 -6.67 3.05 18.70
C VAL A 197 -5.26 3.49 18.31
N LEU A 198 -5.15 4.17 17.17
CA LEU A 198 -3.88 4.73 16.69
C LEU A 198 -3.49 5.98 17.49
N GLN A 199 -4.46 6.86 17.73
CA GLN A 199 -4.25 8.16 18.39
C GLN A 199 -5.56 8.78 18.90
N ARG A 200 -5.40 9.75 19.81
CA ARG A 200 -6.38 10.81 20.06
C ARG A 200 -6.34 11.78 18.88
N VAL A 201 -7.51 12.25 18.44
CA VAL A 201 -7.65 13.20 17.33
C VAL A 201 -7.70 14.63 17.87
N LEU A 202 -6.78 15.46 17.40
CA LEU A 202 -6.67 16.88 17.75
C LEU A 202 -6.97 17.78 16.53
N PRO A 203 -6.98 19.12 16.65
CA PRO A 203 -7.38 20.01 15.54
C PRO A 203 -6.56 19.90 14.25
N ASP A 204 -5.27 19.55 14.32
CA ASP A 204 -4.45 19.28 13.13
C ASP A 204 -4.78 17.92 12.48
N ASP A 205 -5.17 16.92 13.27
CA ASP A 205 -5.62 15.62 12.74
C ASP A 205 -6.98 15.71 12.08
N GLN A 206 -7.89 16.55 12.59
CA GLN A 206 -9.17 16.82 11.91
C GLN A 206 -8.97 17.48 10.55
N GLN A 207 -8.04 18.43 10.42
CA GLN A 207 -7.67 19.00 9.11
C GLN A 207 -7.11 17.94 8.16
N ALA A 208 -6.38 16.94 8.66
CA ALA A 208 -5.83 15.86 7.84
C ALA A 208 -6.83 14.74 7.51
N ILE A 209 -8.06 14.77 8.04
CA ILE A 209 -8.90 13.56 8.09
C ILE A 209 -9.39 13.10 6.70
N VAL A 210 -9.78 14.03 5.82
CA VAL A 210 -10.24 13.69 4.46
C VAL A 210 -9.10 13.20 3.59
N GLU A 211 -7.92 13.84 3.70
CA GLU A 211 -6.70 13.35 3.04
C GLU A 211 -6.36 11.93 3.48
N ARG A 212 -6.32 11.65 4.79
CA ARG A 212 -6.04 10.32 5.35
C ARG A 212 -7.07 9.28 4.87
N TYR A 213 -8.37 9.59 4.92
CA TYR A 213 -9.42 8.69 4.40
C TYR A 213 -9.29 8.45 2.89
N THR A 214 -8.88 9.46 2.12
CA THR A 214 -8.67 9.34 0.68
C THR A 214 -7.47 8.45 0.37
N GLN A 215 -6.35 8.63 1.09
CA GLN A 215 -5.16 7.80 0.94
C GLN A 215 -5.44 6.33 1.30
N GLU A 216 -6.16 6.08 2.40
CA GLU A 216 -6.57 4.74 2.82
C GLU A 216 -7.56 4.10 1.81
N ALA A 217 -8.48 4.87 1.24
CA ALA A 217 -9.40 4.41 0.20
C ALA A 217 -8.67 4.03 -1.10
N VAL A 218 -7.76 4.88 -1.56
CA VAL A 218 -6.88 4.58 -2.72
C VAL A 218 -6.06 3.33 -2.44
N LYS A 219 -5.47 3.20 -1.25
CA LYS A 219 -4.70 2.01 -0.85
C LYS A 219 -5.55 0.74 -0.88
N PHE A 220 -6.77 0.77 -0.31
CA PHE A 220 -7.68 -0.37 -0.31
C PHE A 220 -8.03 -0.82 -1.75
N LEU A 221 -8.27 0.13 -2.66
CA LEU A 221 -8.50 -0.17 -4.07
C LEU A 221 -7.28 -0.84 -4.73
N TRP A 222 -6.06 -0.41 -4.41
CA TRP A 222 -4.82 -1.03 -4.89
C TRP A 222 -4.57 -2.42 -4.30
N ASP A 223 -4.79 -2.61 -3.00
CA ASP A 223 -4.59 -3.88 -2.32
C ASP A 223 -5.53 -4.98 -2.87
N HIS A 224 -6.77 -4.62 -3.22
CA HIS A 224 -7.84 -5.56 -3.58
C HIS A 224 -8.24 -5.54 -5.06
N HIS A 225 -7.47 -4.91 -5.96
CA HIS A 225 -7.86 -4.76 -7.38
C HIS A 225 -8.03 -6.07 -8.17
N ASP A 226 -7.38 -7.16 -7.74
CA ASP A 226 -7.44 -8.48 -8.37
C ASP A 226 -8.63 -9.34 -7.89
N GLU A 227 -9.43 -8.86 -6.93
CA GLU A 227 -10.57 -9.57 -6.32
C GLU A 227 -11.82 -8.66 -6.18
N PRO A 228 -13.04 -9.21 -6.05
CA PRO A 228 -14.22 -8.37 -5.86
C PRO A 228 -14.20 -7.69 -4.48
N PHE A 229 -14.50 -6.39 -4.43
CA PHE A 229 -14.48 -5.64 -3.18
C PHE A 229 -15.73 -4.78 -2.91
N PHE A 230 -15.95 -4.48 -1.64
CA PHE A 230 -16.90 -3.47 -1.16
C PHE A 230 -16.16 -2.44 -0.30
N LEU A 231 -16.15 -1.19 -0.75
CA LEU A 231 -15.63 -0.04 -0.02
C LEU A 231 -16.78 0.87 0.42
N TYR A 232 -17.01 0.97 1.72
CA TYR A 232 -17.82 2.02 2.31
C TYR A 232 -16.89 3.17 2.75
N LEU A 233 -17.07 4.36 2.17
CA LEU A 233 -16.30 5.57 2.45
C LEU A 233 -17.20 6.64 3.12
N PRO A 234 -17.58 6.45 4.40
CA PRO A 234 -18.35 7.41 5.17
C PRO A 234 -17.51 8.59 5.68
N HIS A 235 -17.26 9.60 4.85
CA HIS A 235 -16.60 10.83 5.30
C HIS A 235 -17.36 11.47 6.48
N SER A 236 -16.63 11.85 7.53
CA SER A 236 -17.13 12.73 8.60
C SER A 236 -17.08 14.21 8.22
N ALA A 237 -16.70 14.51 6.98
CA ALA A 237 -16.53 15.85 6.46
C ALA A 237 -17.87 16.55 6.23
N VAL A 238 -17.82 17.89 6.31
CA VAL A 238 -18.92 18.87 6.35
C VAL A 238 -19.81 18.85 7.60
N HIS A 239 -19.72 17.81 8.44
CA HIS A 239 -20.31 17.81 9.79
C HIS A 239 -19.53 18.74 10.73
N PHE A 240 -20.25 19.59 11.48
CA PHE A 240 -19.64 20.48 12.48
C PHE A 240 -18.88 19.69 13.56
N PRO A 241 -17.68 20.10 14.00
CA PRO A 241 -16.94 21.32 13.63
C PRO A 241 -16.24 21.23 12.28
N LEU A 242 -16.16 22.36 11.58
CA LEU A 242 -15.54 22.45 10.26
C LEU A 242 -14.02 22.54 10.34
N TYR A 243 -13.34 21.54 9.77
CA TYR A 243 -11.89 21.41 9.68
C TYR A 243 -11.44 21.00 8.27
N PRO A 244 -11.58 21.88 7.26
CA PRO A 244 -11.04 21.61 5.92
C PRO A 244 -9.51 21.51 5.97
N GLY A 245 -8.94 20.64 5.14
CA GLY A 245 -7.50 20.43 5.07
C GLY A 245 -6.74 21.67 4.60
N LYS A 246 -5.45 21.72 4.95
CA LYS A 246 -4.56 22.86 4.69
C LYS A 246 -4.45 23.21 3.20
N ALA A 247 -4.69 22.22 2.32
CA ALA A 247 -4.74 22.40 0.87
C ALA A 247 -6.05 23.05 0.37
N PHE A 248 -7.10 23.15 1.17
CA PHE A 248 -8.42 23.67 0.80
C PHE A 248 -8.87 24.88 1.62
N HIS A 249 -8.42 24.99 2.88
CA HIS A 249 -8.74 26.10 3.78
C HIS A 249 -8.54 27.49 3.14
N GLY A 250 -9.61 28.28 3.11
CA GLY A 250 -9.65 29.65 2.61
C GLY A 250 -9.76 29.79 1.09
N LYS A 251 -10.13 28.73 0.35
CA LYS A 251 -10.17 28.73 -1.12
C LYS A 251 -11.57 28.78 -1.73
N SER A 252 -12.59 28.34 -1.01
CA SER A 252 -13.97 28.33 -1.47
C SER A 252 -14.67 29.67 -1.24
N GLN A 253 -15.61 30.01 -2.13
CA GLN A 253 -16.46 31.19 -1.97
C GLN A 253 -17.50 31.03 -0.83
N HIS A 254 -17.69 29.80 -0.35
CA HIS A 254 -18.60 29.47 0.76
C HIS A 254 -17.87 29.28 2.11
N GLY A 255 -16.63 29.77 2.23
CA GLY A 255 -15.82 29.70 3.46
C GLY A 255 -15.53 28.26 3.89
N LEU A 256 -15.32 28.03 5.20
CA LEU A 256 -14.91 26.73 5.76
C LEU A 256 -15.83 25.56 5.38
N PHE A 257 -17.13 25.80 5.16
CA PHE A 257 -18.06 24.77 4.73
C PHE A 257 -17.77 24.38 3.26
N GLY A 258 -17.67 25.38 2.39
CA GLY A 258 -17.29 25.18 0.99
C GLY A 258 -15.91 24.57 0.81
N ASP A 259 -14.91 25.02 1.60
CA ASP A 259 -13.55 24.46 1.57
C ASP A 259 -13.60 22.94 1.75
N TRP A 260 -14.44 22.47 2.68
CA TRP A 260 -14.57 21.04 2.98
C TRP A 260 -15.42 20.28 1.95
N VAL A 261 -16.43 20.92 1.34
CA VAL A 261 -17.16 20.36 0.19
C VAL A 261 -16.24 20.20 -1.03
N GLU A 262 -15.37 21.17 -1.30
CA GLU A 262 -14.39 21.11 -2.40
C GLU A 262 -13.30 20.05 -2.14
N GLU A 263 -12.92 19.83 -0.89
CA GLU A 263 -12.02 18.73 -0.48
C GLU A 263 -12.67 17.35 -0.62
N VAL A 264 -13.96 17.22 -0.29
CA VAL A 264 -14.75 15.99 -0.54
C VAL A 264 -14.87 15.71 -2.03
N ASP A 265 -15.09 16.73 -2.88
CA ASP A 265 -15.10 16.55 -4.34
C ASP A 265 -13.74 16.06 -4.86
N TRP A 266 -12.63 16.61 -4.35
CA TRP A 266 -11.29 16.10 -4.66
C TRP A 266 -11.13 14.62 -4.26
N SER A 267 -11.60 14.23 -3.06
CA SER A 267 -11.59 12.84 -2.58
C SER A 267 -12.35 11.91 -3.54
N VAL A 268 -13.56 12.30 -3.98
CA VAL A 268 -14.35 11.58 -5.00
C VAL A 268 -13.55 11.46 -6.31
N GLY A 269 -12.86 12.53 -6.72
CA GLY A 269 -11.96 12.51 -7.87
C GLY A 269 -10.87 11.44 -7.75
N GLN A 270 -10.13 11.40 -6.64
CA GLN A 270 -9.07 10.42 -6.40
C GLN A 270 -9.59 8.97 -6.44
N VAL A 271 -10.76 8.70 -5.85
CA VAL A 271 -11.39 7.37 -5.87
C VAL A 271 -11.78 6.97 -7.29
N LEU A 272 -12.50 7.81 -8.02
CA LEU A 272 -12.94 7.52 -9.39
C LEU A 272 -11.76 7.39 -10.37
N ASP A 273 -10.74 8.22 -10.23
CA ASP A 273 -9.54 8.16 -11.08
C ASP A 273 -8.69 6.92 -10.75
N THR A 274 -8.62 6.49 -9.49
CA THR A 274 -7.99 5.20 -9.12
C THR A 274 -8.73 4.01 -9.73
N VAL A 275 -10.07 3.99 -9.68
CA VAL A 275 -10.89 2.95 -10.33
C VAL A 275 -10.63 2.90 -11.85
N ARG A 276 -10.48 4.05 -12.51
CA ARG A 276 -10.11 4.11 -13.95
C ARG A 276 -8.67 3.65 -14.20
N GLN A 277 -7.70 4.05 -13.38
CA GLN A 277 -6.29 3.61 -13.48
C GLN A 277 -6.16 2.08 -13.37
N LEU A 278 -6.93 1.48 -12.45
CA LEU A 278 -7.05 0.05 -12.26
C LEU A 278 -7.85 -0.69 -13.36
N LYS A 279 -8.49 0.05 -14.28
CA LYS A 279 -9.37 -0.48 -15.35
C LYS A 279 -10.57 -1.28 -14.79
N LEU A 280 -11.09 -0.82 -13.65
CA LEU A 280 -12.23 -1.41 -12.95
C LEU A 280 -13.53 -0.62 -13.13
N ASP A 281 -13.51 0.47 -13.90
CA ASP A 281 -14.64 1.36 -14.16
C ASP A 281 -15.84 0.63 -14.79
N GLU A 282 -15.61 -0.24 -15.77
CA GLU A 282 -16.67 -1.07 -16.37
C GLU A 282 -17.22 -2.17 -15.43
N LYS A 283 -16.63 -2.34 -14.24
CA LYS A 283 -16.95 -3.37 -13.25
C LYS A 283 -17.34 -2.84 -11.87
N THR A 284 -17.38 -1.52 -11.66
CA THR A 284 -17.55 -0.94 -10.32
C THR A 284 -18.80 -0.06 -10.27
N LEU A 285 -19.73 -0.40 -9.38
CA LEU A 285 -20.85 0.46 -9.02
C LEU A 285 -20.42 1.42 -7.91
N VAL A 286 -20.39 2.71 -8.21
CA VAL A 286 -20.12 3.79 -7.23
C VAL A 286 -21.41 4.56 -6.97
N ILE A 287 -21.80 4.69 -5.69
CA ILE A 287 -22.90 5.54 -5.25
C ILE A 287 -22.34 6.63 -4.34
N PHE A 288 -22.59 7.89 -4.68
CA PHE A 288 -22.36 9.06 -3.84
C PHE A 288 -23.67 9.53 -3.22
N THR A 289 -23.70 9.84 -1.92
CA THR A 289 -24.88 10.38 -1.20
C THR A 289 -24.47 11.11 0.09
N SER A 290 -25.41 11.75 0.79
CA SER A 290 -25.28 12.12 2.21
C SER A 290 -26.09 11.21 3.12
N ASP A 291 -25.78 11.18 4.43
CA ASP A 291 -26.50 10.40 5.44
C ASP A 291 -27.71 11.14 6.03
N ASN A 292 -27.79 12.46 5.95
CA ASN A 292 -28.96 13.26 6.26
C ASN A 292 -28.85 14.67 5.67
N GLY A 293 -29.99 15.30 5.38
CA GLY A 293 -30.02 16.67 4.89
C GLY A 293 -29.27 17.63 5.82
N GLY A 294 -28.48 18.52 5.24
CA GLY A 294 -27.49 19.32 5.95
C GLY A 294 -28.07 20.29 6.99
N GLN A 295 -27.19 20.81 7.85
CA GLN A 295 -27.53 21.74 8.94
C GLN A 295 -27.28 23.21 8.54
N PRO A 296 -28.31 24.03 8.23
CA PRO A 296 -28.10 25.37 7.66
C PRO A 296 -27.43 26.35 8.63
N SER A 297 -27.54 26.14 9.95
CA SER A 297 -26.82 26.96 10.93
C SER A 297 -25.30 26.74 10.94
N HIS A 298 -24.79 25.76 10.17
CA HIS A 298 -23.37 25.48 9.99
C HIS A 298 -22.90 25.69 8.55
N GLY A 299 -23.76 26.18 7.65
CA GLY A 299 -23.43 26.54 6.26
C GLY A 299 -24.18 25.76 5.19
N ALA A 300 -24.68 24.55 5.49
CA ALA A 300 -25.27 23.67 4.49
C ALA A 300 -26.51 24.24 3.78
N ILE A 301 -26.65 23.94 2.49
CA ILE A 301 -27.72 24.42 1.62
C ILE A 301 -28.62 23.26 1.22
N ASN A 302 -29.85 23.23 1.74
CA ASN A 302 -30.86 22.23 1.37
C ASN A 302 -31.79 22.70 0.24
N ALA A 303 -31.65 23.96 -0.21
CA ALA A 303 -32.51 24.55 -1.25
C ALA A 303 -32.45 23.71 -2.55
N PRO A 304 -33.58 23.52 -3.26
CA PRO A 304 -34.90 24.14 -3.06
C PRO A 304 -35.76 23.50 -1.95
N LEU A 305 -35.28 22.45 -1.28
CA LEU A 305 -36.03 21.74 -0.27
C LEU A 305 -36.10 22.54 1.04
N ARG A 306 -37.21 22.41 1.77
CA ARG A 306 -37.42 23.08 3.05
C ARG A 306 -36.91 22.23 4.20
N GLY A 307 -36.34 22.87 5.22
CA GLY A 307 -35.84 22.20 6.43
C GLY A 307 -34.34 21.89 6.39
N GLY A 308 -33.95 20.89 7.17
CA GLY A 308 -32.56 20.48 7.42
C GLY A 308 -32.47 19.36 8.44
N LYS A 309 -31.24 19.02 8.84
CA LYS A 309 -30.93 17.97 9.82
C LYS A 309 -31.90 17.94 11.01
N GLY A 310 -32.35 16.74 11.36
CA GLY A 310 -33.27 16.49 12.47
C GLY A 310 -34.74 16.85 12.20
N SER A 311 -35.10 17.25 10.97
CA SER A 311 -36.49 17.50 10.56
C SER A 311 -36.99 16.47 9.54
N THR A 312 -38.31 16.24 9.52
CA THR A 312 -39.01 15.35 8.58
C THR A 312 -39.58 16.10 7.36
N LEU A 313 -39.17 17.36 7.20
CA LEU A 313 -39.32 18.13 5.96
C LEU A 313 -38.38 17.56 4.89
N GLU A 314 -38.63 17.85 3.61
CA GLU A 314 -37.85 17.25 2.52
C GLU A 314 -36.34 17.49 2.67
N GLY A 315 -35.93 18.72 3.00
CA GLY A 315 -34.52 19.10 3.14
C GLY A 315 -33.82 18.51 4.38
N GLY A 316 -34.49 17.68 5.18
CA GLY A 316 -33.86 16.93 6.27
C GLY A 316 -33.72 15.43 6.02
N MET A 317 -34.30 14.88 4.94
CA MET A 317 -34.31 13.43 4.66
C MET A 317 -34.15 13.07 3.18
N ARG A 318 -34.13 14.04 2.26
CA ARG A 318 -33.96 13.83 0.82
C ARG A 318 -32.61 14.35 0.39
N GLU A 319 -31.78 13.44 -0.12
CA GLU A 319 -30.33 13.62 -0.21
C GLU A 319 -29.86 13.74 -1.66
N PRO A 320 -28.73 14.43 -1.92
CA PRO A 320 -28.16 14.51 -3.26
C PRO A 320 -27.43 13.20 -3.57
N ALA A 321 -27.98 12.38 -4.47
CA ALA A 321 -27.43 11.06 -4.79
C ALA A 321 -27.05 10.87 -6.27
N ILE A 322 -25.91 10.25 -6.53
CA ILE A 322 -25.40 9.97 -7.89
C ILE A 322 -24.93 8.52 -7.95
N ALA A 323 -25.41 7.75 -8.92
CA ALA A 323 -24.96 6.41 -9.22
C ALA A 323 -24.13 6.40 -10.51
N TRP A 324 -22.94 5.80 -10.48
CA TRP A 324 -21.99 5.76 -11.57
C TRP A 324 -21.51 4.32 -11.78
N TRP A 325 -21.64 3.83 -13.02
CA TRP A 325 -21.08 2.57 -13.49
C TRP A 325 -21.04 2.61 -15.03
N PRO A 326 -19.91 3.03 -15.63
CA PRO A 326 -19.75 3.17 -17.07
C PRO A 326 -20.21 1.94 -17.85
N LYS A 327 -20.89 2.19 -18.99
CA LYS A 327 -21.53 1.18 -19.87
C LYS A 327 -22.64 0.34 -19.25
N LYS A 328 -23.00 0.52 -17.97
CA LYS A 328 -24.13 -0.18 -17.32
C LYS A 328 -25.24 0.75 -16.86
N ILE A 329 -24.89 1.95 -16.37
CA ILE A 329 -25.81 3.03 -16.04
C ILE A 329 -25.86 4.03 -17.21
N PRO A 330 -27.03 4.54 -17.63
CA PRO A 330 -27.14 5.50 -18.71
C PRO A 330 -26.63 6.88 -18.26
N ALA A 331 -25.50 7.29 -18.86
CA ALA A 331 -24.80 8.54 -18.58
C ALA A 331 -25.64 9.80 -18.84
N GLY A 332 -25.48 10.82 -17.99
CA GLY A 332 -26.09 12.13 -18.13
C GLY A 332 -27.60 12.15 -17.86
N THR A 333 -28.12 11.16 -17.13
CA THR A 333 -29.57 11.00 -16.90
C THR A 333 -29.99 11.23 -15.44
N GLU A 334 -31.29 11.34 -15.20
CA GLU A 334 -31.85 11.43 -13.85
C GLU A 334 -33.16 10.64 -13.70
N THR A 335 -33.58 10.46 -12.45
CA THR A 335 -34.87 9.84 -12.08
C THR A 335 -35.43 10.43 -10.79
N ALA A 336 -36.75 10.63 -10.78
CA ALA A 336 -37.52 11.07 -9.61
C ALA A 336 -38.27 9.91 -8.92
N LEU A 337 -38.03 8.66 -9.30
CA LEU A 337 -38.54 7.49 -8.56
C LEU A 337 -37.96 7.50 -7.14
N VAL A 338 -38.80 7.20 -6.14
CA VAL A 338 -38.38 7.13 -4.74
C VAL A 338 -37.39 5.98 -4.56
N THR A 339 -36.25 6.28 -3.94
CA THR A 339 -35.18 5.34 -3.58
C THR A 339 -34.70 5.70 -2.19
N SER A 340 -34.00 4.80 -1.50
CA SER A 340 -33.55 5.03 -0.13
C SER A 340 -32.24 4.32 0.19
N MET A 341 -31.58 4.77 1.26
CA MET A 341 -30.51 4.02 1.94
C MET A 341 -30.87 2.54 2.16
N MET A 342 -32.14 2.24 2.43
CA MET A 342 -32.63 0.87 2.61
C MET A 342 -32.42 -0.04 1.38
N ASP A 343 -32.32 0.54 0.17
CA ASP A 343 -32.22 -0.22 -1.07
C ASP A 343 -30.81 -0.74 -1.36
N ILE A 344 -29.79 -0.28 -0.62
CA ILE A 344 -28.39 -0.65 -0.81
C ILE A 344 -28.18 -2.15 -0.58
N LEU A 345 -28.58 -2.69 0.58
CA LEU A 345 -28.44 -4.11 0.91
C LEU A 345 -29.08 -5.04 -0.14
N PRO A 346 -30.38 -4.95 -0.46
CA PRO A 346 -31.01 -5.88 -1.40
C PRO A 346 -30.46 -5.76 -2.83
N THR A 347 -30.10 -4.55 -3.27
CA THR A 347 -29.50 -4.31 -4.60
C THR A 347 -28.11 -4.92 -4.69
N PHE A 348 -27.25 -4.69 -3.70
CA PHE A 348 -25.86 -5.18 -3.70
C PHE A 348 -25.81 -6.70 -3.53
N ALA A 349 -26.61 -7.27 -2.61
CA ALA A 349 -26.72 -8.71 -2.43
C ALA A 349 -27.10 -9.42 -3.74
N LYS A 350 -28.08 -8.88 -4.49
CA LYS A 350 -28.49 -9.41 -5.79
C LYS A 350 -27.39 -9.30 -6.85
N LEU A 351 -26.73 -8.14 -6.95
CA LEU A 351 -25.66 -7.90 -7.93
C LEU A 351 -24.40 -8.74 -7.68
N ALA A 352 -24.12 -9.10 -6.43
CA ALA A 352 -23.06 -10.04 -6.05
C ALA A 352 -23.38 -11.52 -6.39
N GLY A 353 -24.64 -11.82 -6.74
CA GLY A 353 -25.16 -13.16 -6.97
C GLY A 353 -25.73 -13.86 -5.73
N GLY A 354 -25.90 -13.13 -4.63
CA GLY A 354 -26.59 -13.58 -3.41
C GLY A 354 -28.06 -13.15 -3.38
N ALA A 355 -28.64 -13.13 -2.17
CA ALA A 355 -30.01 -12.70 -1.91
C ALA A 355 -30.09 -11.94 -0.58
N ALA A 356 -31.12 -11.10 -0.41
CA ALA A 356 -31.41 -10.46 0.87
C ALA A 356 -31.96 -11.50 1.89
N PRO A 357 -31.80 -11.28 3.20
CA PRO A 357 -32.30 -12.20 4.23
C PRO A 357 -33.81 -12.43 4.14
N THR A 358 -34.23 -13.69 4.20
CA THR A 358 -35.66 -14.10 4.15
C THR A 358 -36.23 -14.52 5.51
N ASP A 359 -35.40 -14.57 6.55
CA ASP A 359 -35.79 -14.89 7.93
C ASP A 359 -36.38 -13.67 8.69
N ARG A 360 -36.21 -12.48 8.13
CA ARG A 360 -36.58 -11.19 8.72
C ARG A 360 -37.14 -10.25 7.66
N LYS A 361 -37.91 -9.25 8.09
CA LYS A 361 -38.37 -8.16 7.19
C LYS A 361 -37.20 -7.24 6.86
N ILE A 362 -36.95 -7.07 5.57
CA ILE A 362 -36.15 -6.02 4.93
C ILE A 362 -37.15 -5.01 4.34
N ASP A 363 -36.93 -3.71 4.52
CA ASP A 363 -37.87 -2.65 4.06
C ASP A 363 -37.49 -2.06 2.70
N GLY A 364 -36.22 -2.13 2.31
CA GLY A 364 -35.74 -1.74 0.98
C GLY A 364 -35.97 -2.80 -0.09
N GLY A 365 -35.82 -2.41 -1.35
CA GLY A 365 -35.93 -3.29 -2.52
C GLY A 365 -34.75 -3.18 -3.48
N ASP A 366 -34.68 -4.11 -4.43
CA ASP A 366 -33.71 -4.04 -5.53
C ASP A 366 -34.05 -2.87 -6.47
N ILE A 367 -33.17 -1.86 -6.49
CA ILE A 367 -33.31 -0.69 -7.37
C ILE A 367 -32.44 -0.80 -8.63
N TRP A 368 -31.79 -1.93 -8.91
CA TRP A 368 -31.00 -2.10 -10.13
C TRP A 368 -31.74 -1.70 -11.42
N PRO A 369 -33.03 -2.03 -11.64
CA PRO A 369 -33.77 -1.54 -12.82
C PRO A 369 -33.84 -0.01 -12.90
N ILE A 370 -33.92 0.69 -11.77
CA ILE A 370 -33.94 2.16 -11.70
C ILE A 370 -32.56 2.73 -12.07
N LEU A 371 -31.48 2.11 -11.57
CA LEU A 371 -30.10 2.50 -11.84
C LEU A 371 -29.72 2.26 -13.31
N ALA A 372 -30.06 1.08 -13.85
CA ALA A 372 -29.83 0.71 -15.24
C ALA A 372 -30.74 1.46 -16.24
N GLY A 373 -31.73 2.21 -15.76
CA GLY A 373 -32.63 3.02 -16.59
C GLY A 373 -33.67 2.22 -17.38
N ASP A 374 -34.15 1.09 -16.85
CA ASP A 374 -35.29 0.37 -17.43
C ASP A 374 -36.53 1.30 -17.45
N PRO A 375 -37.15 1.56 -18.61
CA PRO A 375 -38.33 2.42 -18.70
C PRO A 375 -39.56 1.87 -17.95
N ASN A 376 -39.54 0.59 -17.54
CA ASN A 376 -40.59 -0.05 -16.74
C ASN A 376 -40.24 -0.13 -15.25
N ALA A 377 -39.10 0.41 -14.83
CA ALA A 377 -38.66 0.38 -13.44
C ALA A 377 -39.70 1.05 -12.53
N LYS A 378 -39.90 0.47 -11.34
CA LYS A 378 -40.79 0.99 -10.30
C LYS A 378 -40.01 1.16 -9.02
N SER A 379 -40.36 2.17 -8.24
CA SER A 379 -39.89 2.27 -6.86
C SER A 379 -40.39 1.09 -6.03
N PRO A 380 -39.58 0.51 -5.13
CA PRO A 380 -40.07 -0.41 -4.10
C PRO A 380 -40.89 0.33 -3.01
N HIS A 381 -40.79 1.66 -2.95
CA HIS A 381 -41.42 2.53 -1.94
C HIS A 381 -42.69 3.20 -2.49
N GLU A 382 -43.79 2.47 -2.59
CA GLU A 382 -45.10 3.07 -2.90
C GLU A 382 -45.54 4.08 -1.83
N THR A 383 -45.23 3.76 -0.56
CA THR A 383 -45.45 4.62 0.61
C THR A 383 -44.14 4.74 1.39
N PHE A 384 -43.77 5.96 1.78
CA PHE A 384 -42.55 6.24 2.55
C PHE A 384 -42.88 6.97 3.87
N TYR A 385 -42.31 6.48 4.97
CA TYR A 385 -42.61 6.92 6.33
C TYR A 385 -41.48 7.79 6.91
N TYR A 386 -41.83 9.01 7.35
CA TYR A 386 -40.88 9.99 7.87
C TYR A 386 -40.85 9.94 9.40
N TYR A 387 -39.95 9.12 9.94
CA TYR A 387 -39.73 8.99 11.38
C TYR A 387 -38.72 10.01 11.91
N ARG A 388 -39.01 10.59 13.08
CA ARG A 388 -38.07 11.34 13.91
C ARG A 388 -37.89 10.62 15.25
N GLY A 389 -36.81 9.86 15.37
CA GLY A 389 -36.65 8.89 16.45
C GLY A 389 -37.78 7.86 16.36
N LEU A 390 -38.52 7.68 17.46
CA LEU A 390 -39.66 6.76 17.50
C LEU A 390 -40.96 7.33 16.88
N ASN A 391 -41.03 8.63 16.60
CA ASN A 391 -42.28 9.29 16.20
C ASN A 391 -42.43 9.37 14.67
N LEU A 392 -43.51 8.82 14.11
CA LEU A 392 -43.93 9.04 12.73
C LEU A 392 -44.51 10.46 12.62
N GLN A 393 -43.85 11.34 11.87
CA GLN A 393 -44.26 12.75 11.77
C GLN A 393 -44.90 13.09 10.42
N ALA A 394 -44.46 12.44 9.35
CA ALA A 394 -45.05 12.59 8.02
C ALA A 394 -45.07 11.26 7.27
N ILE A 395 -45.88 11.21 6.21
CA ILE A 395 -46.04 10.05 5.33
C ILE A 395 -46.18 10.55 3.89
N ARG A 396 -45.52 9.88 2.94
CA ARG A 396 -45.64 10.12 1.49
C ARG A 396 -46.26 8.90 0.80
N ASN A 397 -47.18 9.11 -0.12
CA ASN A 397 -47.65 8.10 -1.08
C ASN A 397 -47.82 8.73 -2.47
N GLY A 398 -47.01 8.30 -3.43
CA GLY A 398 -46.86 8.97 -4.72
C GLY A 398 -46.31 10.39 -4.56
N ALA A 399 -46.95 11.38 -5.19
CA ALA A 399 -46.59 12.81 -5.05
C ALA A 399 -46.95 13.39 -3.67
N TRP A 400 -47.94 12.82 -2.98
CA TRP A 400 -48.57 13.42 -1.82
C TRP A 400 -47.82 13.15 -0.52
N LYS A 401 -47.51 14.22 0.24
CA LYS A 401 -46.89 14.13 1.57
C LYS A 401 -47.73 14.86 2.63
N LEU A 402 -48.13 14.14 3.68
CA LEU A 402 -48.93 14.66 4.80
C LEU A 402 -48.09 14.75 6.07
N HIS A 403 -48.09 15.92 6.72
CA HIS A 403 -47.53 16.12 8.07
C HIS A 403 -48.60 15.82 9.12
N LEU A 404 -48.55 14.63 9.72
CA LEU A 404 -49.65 14.02 10.47
C LEU A 404 -50.17 14.87 11.63
N ALA A 405 -49.27 15.51 12.38
CA ALA A 405 -49.59 16.28 13.58
C ALA A 405 -50.18 17.67 13.27
N LYS A 406 -49.84 18.26 12.12
CA LYS A 406 -50.37 19.57 11.70
C LYS A 406 -51.63 19.43 10.84
N GLY A 407 -51.67 18.40 10.00
CA GLY A 407 -52.66 18.23 8.94
C GLY A 407 -52.23 18.76 7.57
N ASP A 408 -51.13 19.52 7.48
CA ASP A 408 -50.61 20.08 6.23
C ASP A 408 -50.33 18.98 5.18
N LEU A 409 -50.88 19.15 3.97
CA LEU A 409 -50.69 18.26 2.83
C LEU A 409 -49.98 19.02 1.70
N TYR A 410 -48.97 18.40 1.10
CA TYR A 410 -48.19 18.95 -0.01
C TYR A 410 -48.18 17.98 -1.19
N ASP A 411 -48.25 18.52 -2.40
CA ASP A 411 -47.98 17.82 -3.66
C ASP A 411 -46.50 18.06 -4.04
N LEU A 412 -45.65 17.05 -3.85
CA LEU A 412 -44.22 17.16 -4.10
C LEU A 412 -43.84 17.18 -5.60
N ASP A 413 -44.76 16.86 -6.51
CA ASP A 413 -44.47 16.95 -7.95
C ASP A 413 -44.56 18.40 -8.44
N THR A 414 -45.36 19.25 -7.75
CA THR A 414 -45.49 20.68 -8.05
C THR A 414 -44.88 21.62 -6.98
N ASP A 415 -44.63 21.13 -5.76
CA ASP A 415 -44.13 21.90 -4.62
C ASP A 415 -43.14 21.11 -3.74
N ILE A 416 -41.96 20.80 -4.30
CA ILE A 416 -40.82 20.16 -3.56
C ILE A 416 -40.34 20.97 -2.35
N GLY A 417 -40.71 22.25 -2.25
CA GLY A 417 -40.40 23.12 -1.11
C GLY A 417 -41.41 23.01 0.05
N GLU A 418 -42.46 22.20 -0.08
CA GLU A 418 -43.56 22.11 0.89
C GLU A 418 -44.11 23.50 1.27
N SER A 419 -44.19 24.43 0.31
CA SER A 419 -44.51 25.84 0.52
C SER A 419 -46.01 26.14 0.63
N LYS A 420 -46.87 25.31 0.03
CA LYS A 420 -48.32 25.51 -0.06
C LYS A 420 -49.10 24.30 0.46
N ASP A 421 -49.71 24.43 1.64
CA ASP A 421 -50.68 23.46 2.13
C ASP A 421 -51.94 23.43 1.24
N VAL A 422 -52.34 22.23 0.82
CA VAL A 422 -53.54 21.95 0.01
C VAL A 422 -54.47 20.93 0.66
N ALA A 423 -54.32 20.65 1.97
CA ALA A 423 -55.11 19.64 2.68
C ALA A 423 -56.64 19.87 2.63
N LYS A 424 -57.06 21.14 2.57
CA LYS A 424 -58.49 21.52 2.48
C LYS A 424 -59.12 21.19 1.13
N ASP A 425 -58.32 21.18 0.07
CA ASP A 425 -58.77 20.93 -1.30
C ASP A 425 -58.75 19.42 -1.64
N HIS A 426 -58.05 18.61 -0.83
CA HIS A 426 -57.85 17.17 -1.01
C HIS A 426 -58.11 16.32 0.27
N PRO A 427 -59.28 16.44 0.93
CA PRO A 427 -59.58 15.72 2.17
C PRO A 427 -59.54 14.19 2.02
N GLU A 428 -59.81 13.66 0.82
CA GLU A 428 -59.71 12.23 0.49
C GLU A 428 -58.26 11.73 0.52
N VAL A 429 -57.31 12.55 0.08
CA VAL A 429 -55.87 12.22 0.14
C VAL A 429 -55.40 12.23 1.59
N VAL A 430 -55.85 13.21 2.39
CA VAL A 430 -55.55 13.28 3.84
C VAL A 430 -56.06 12.04 4.56
N ALA A 431 -57.31 11.63 4.31
CA ALA A 431 -57.90 10.44 4.92
C ALA A 431 -57.12 9.16 4.57
N ARG A 432 -56.78 8.96 3.29
CA ARG A 432 -55.98 7.84 2.80
C ARG A 432 -54.59 7.78 3.46
N LEU A 433 -53.90 8.93 3.56
CA LEU A 433 -52.57 9.01 4.18
C LEU A 433 -52.62 8.79 5.70
N ARG A 434 -53.70 9.20 6.38
CA ARG A 434 -53.91 8.87 7.80
C ARG A 434 -54.14 7.38 8.02
N GLN A 435 -54.94 6.73 7.17
CA GLN A 435 -55.14 5.28 7.24
C GLN A 435 -53.82 4.52 7.07
N LEU A 436 -53.03 4.84 6.03
CA LEU A 436 -51.71 4.24 5.83
C LEU A 436 -50.76 4.47 7.03
N ALA A 437 -50.84 5.62 7.70
CA ALA A 437 -50.08 5.88 8.92
C ALA A 437 -50.58 5.03 10.12
N GLU A 438 -51.89 4.83 10.26
CA GLU A 438 -52.48 3.98 11.30
C GLU A 438 -52.11 2.50 11.11
N GLU A 439 -52.05 2.02 9.87
CA GLU A 439 -51.62 0.66 9.52
C GLU A 439 -50.20 0.35 10.03
N THR A 440 -49.30 1.35 10.10
CA THR A 440 -47.95 1.16 10.66
C THR A 440 -47.91 0.75 12.14
N ASN A 441 -48.99 0.94 12.90
CA ASN A 441 -49.04 0.50 14.30
C ASN A 441 -48.91 -1.02 14.46
N SER A 442 -49.30 -1.78 13.43
CA SER A 442 -49.13 -3.24 13.40
C SER A 442 -47.70 -3.70 13.09
N ASP A 443 -46.78 -2.78 12.78
CA ASP A 443 -45.40 -3.06 12.39
C ASP A 443 -44.41 -2.16 13.16
N LEU A 444 -44.15 -0.94 12.68
CA LEU A 444 -43.15 -0.04 13.26
C LEU A 444 -43.66 0.81 14.44
N GLY A 445 -44.97 0.98 14.61
CA GLY A 445 -45.57 1.87 15.62
C GLY A 445 -45.50 3.36 15.23
N THR A 446 -46.45 4.19 15.68
CA THR A 446 -46.45 5.64 15.39
C THR A 446 -45.69 6.49 16.40
N THR A 447 -45.71 6.18 17.70
CA THR A 447 -45.03 6.96 18.77
C THR A 447 -43.97 6.16 19.51
N ASP A 448 -44.23 4.86 19.71
CA ASP A 448 -43.43 3.94 20.51
C ASP A 448 -42.87 2.80 19.64
N VAL A 449 -42.03 1.94 20.22
CA VAL A 449 -41.45 0.79 19.51
C VAL A 449 -42.56 -0.21 19.15
N GLY A 450 -42.80 -0.41 17.85
CA GLY A 450 -43.83 -1.34 17.34
C GLY A 450 -43.40 -2.82 17.37
N PRO A 451 -44.34 -3.75 17.17
CA PRO A 451 -44.08 -5.20 17.27
C PRO A 451 -43.16 -5.76 16.18
N GLY A 452 -42.98 -5.06 15.06
CA GLY A 452 -42.04 -5.41 13.99
C GLY A 452 -40.64 -4.83 14.17
N CYS A 453 -40.41 -4.00 15.20
CA CYS A 453 -39.09 -3.55 15.60
C CYS A 453 -38.32 -4.70 16.29
N ARG A 454 -37.01 -4.78 16.00
CA ARG A 454 -36.10 -5.80 16.52
C ARG A 454 -35.35 -5.30 17.76
N ARG A 455 -34.60 -6.19 18.41
CA ARG A 455 -33.88 -5.89 19.66
C ARG A 455 -32.81 -4.84 19.39
N LEU A 456 -32.64 -3.90 20.32
CA LEU A 456 -31.50 -3.00 20.35
C LEU A 456 -30.30 -3.74 20.98
N GLY A 457 -29.13 -3.68 20.36
CA GLY A 457 -27.90 -4.26 20.92
C GLY A 457 -27.53 -3.56 22.22
N LYS A 458 -27.18 -4.32 23.27
CA LYS A 458 -26.79 -3.80 24.59
C LYS A 458 -25.62 -4.56 25.21
N VAL A 459 -24.70 -3.82 25.83
CA VAL A 459 -23.64 -4.34 26.72
C VAL A 459 -23.86 -3.87 28.16
N GLU A 460 -23.42 -4.67 29.14
CA GLU A 460 -23.65 -4.36 30.57
C GLU A 460 -22.70 -3.29 31.11
N ASN A 461 -21.44 -3.30 30.67
CA ASN A 461 -20.36 -2.46 31.22
C ASN A 461 -19.64 -1.69 30.09
N PRO A 462 -20.31 -0.71 29.44
CA PRO A 462 -19.66 0.08 28.39
C PRO A 462 -18.48 0.87 28.97
N GLN A 463 -17.41 0.98 28.19
CA GLN A 463 -16.22 1.75 28.53
C GLN A 463 -15.76 2.58 27.33
N PRO A 464 -15.24 3.79 27.54
CA PRO A 464 -14.67 4.59 26.47
C PRO A 464 -13.41 3.91 25.91
N LEU A 465 -13.13 4.11 24.62
CA LEU A 465 -11.93 3.58 23.97
C LEU A 465 -10.64 4.33 24.40
N ILE A 466 -10.79 5.60 24.81
CA ILE A 466 -9.76 6.39 25.49
C ILE A 466 -10.40 6.96 26.76
N GLY A 467 -9.80 6.71 27.93
CA GLY A 467 -10.20 7.30 29.20
C GLY A 467 -10.03 8.82 29.23
N HIS A 468 -10.69 9.50 30.18
CA HIS A 468 -10.55 10.95 30.35
C HIS A 468 -9.14 11.40 30.73
N ASP A 469 -8.33 10.50 31.30
CA ASP A 469 -6.90 10.67 31.58
C ASP A 469 -5.99 10.45 30.35
N GLY A 470 -6.57 10.07 29.20
CA GLY A 470 -5.85 9.74 27.98
C GLY A 470 -5.36 8.29 27.88
N THR A 471 -5.67 7.42 28.85
CA THR A 471 -5.32 6.00 28.78
C THR A 471 -6.14 5.30 27.70
N VAL A 472 -5.52 4.48 26.85
CA VAL A 472 -6.26 3.67 25.88
C VAL A 472 -6.82 2.43 26.60
N ARG A 473 -8.07 2.07 26.31
CA ARG A 473 -8.74 0.88 26.85
C ARG A 473 -7.89 -0.38 26.60
N GLU A 474 -7.86 -1.27 27.59
CA GLU A 474 -7.21 -2.58 27.46
C GLU A 474 -7.80 -3.36 26.27
N GLY A 475 -6.94 -4.04 25.50
CA GLY A 475 -7.29 -4.66 24.22
C GLY A 475 -7.32 -3.70 23.01
N PHE A 476 -7.46 -2.39 23.21
CA PHE A 476 -7.49 -1.37 22.15
C PHE A 476 -6.19 -0.60 21.97
N GLY A 477 -5.26 -0.71 22.92
CA GLY A 477 -3.91 -0.16 22.78
C GLY A 477 -3.14 -0.78 21.61
N ASN A 478 -2.06 -0.12 21.18
CA ASN A 478 -1.16 -0.68 20.18
C ASN A 478 -0.24 -1.74 20.84
N VAL A 479 -0.83 -2.82 21.37
CA VAL A 479 -0.15 -3.81 22.21
C VAL A 479 0.74 -4.73 21.37
N SER A 480 0.27 -5.10 20.17
CA SER A 480 0.86 -6.16 19.36
C SER A 480 1.75 -5.61 18.22
N PRO A 481 3.09 -5.71 18.31
CA PRO A 481 3.99 -5.17 17.29
C PRO A 481 3.75 -5.83 15.93
N LYS A 482 3.77 -5.02 14.86
CA LYS A 482 3.81 -5.45 13.46
C LYS A 482 5.26 -5.67 13.01
N ALA A 483 5.43 -6.20 11.81
CA ALA A 483 6.71 -6.29 11.10
C ALA A 483 6.61 -5.58 9.74
N GLY A 484 6.55 -4.25 9.75
CA GLY A 484 6.25 -3.43 8.58
C GLY A 484 7.26 -3.51 7.44
N MET A 485 8.52 -3.83 7.74
CA MET A 485 9.59 -4.10 6.74
C MET A 485 9.71 -5.59 6.38
N GLY A 486 8.75 -6.43 6.81
CA GLY A 486 8.72 -7.86 6.49
C GLY A 486 9.79 -8.69 7.22
N ILE A 487 10.29 -9.70 6.52
CA ILE A 487 11.41 -10.55 6.92
C ILE A 487 12.48 -10.47 5.82
N MET A 488 13.74 -10.38 6.22
CA MET A 488 14.88 -10.40 5.31
C MET A 488 15.79 -11.57 5.68
N LEU A 489 16.26 -12.30 4.67
CA LEU A 489 17.28 -13.33 4.82
C LEU A 489 18.62 -12.84 4.27
N GLY A 490 19.70 -12.99 5.03
CA GLY A 490 21.04 -12.48 4.72
C GLY A 490 22.13 -13.54 4.81
N GLU A 491 23.28 -13.27 4.18
CA GLU A 491 24.48 -14.12 4.18
C GLU A 491 24.18 -15.62 4.05
N LEU A 492 23.38 -15.95 3.03
CA LEU A 492 23.06 -17.34 2.73
C LEU A 492 24.36 -18.10 2.41
N THR A 493 24.50 -19.31 2.92
CA THR A 493 25.59 -20.21 2.52
C THR A 493 25.02 -21.58 2.13
N ALA A 494 25.90 -22.56 1.92
CA ALA A 494 25.50 -23.95 1.76
C ALA A 494 24.96 -24.57 3.08
N THR A 495 25.27 -23.97 4.23
CA THR A 495 25.02 -24.55 5.56
C THR A 495 24.46 -23.58 6.59
N SER A 496 24.20 -22.31 6.23
CA SER A 496 23.68 -21.29 7.15
C SER A 496 22.87 -20.19 6.45
N VAL A 497 22.10 -19.43 7.25
CA VAL A 497 21.43 -18.19 6.83
C VAL A 497 21.18 -17.28 8.04
N LEU A 498 21.30 -15.96 7.87
CA LEU A 498 20.80 -14.97 8.84
C LEU A 498 19.32 -14.66 8.54
N ALA A 499 18.45 -14.72 9.56
CA ALA A 499 17.08 -14.25 9.48
C ALA A 499 16.89 -12.97 10.29
N GLN A 500 16.22 -11.97 9.72
CA GLN A 500 16.01 -10.65 10.33
C GLN A 500 14.56 -10.19 10.21
N VAL A 501 14.02 -9.63 11.30
CA VAL A 501 12.71 -8.93 11.34
C VAL A 501 12.85 -7.67 12.19
N ARG A 502 12.26 -6.56 11.75
CA ARG A 502 12.12 -5.33 12.55
C ARG A 502 10.71 -5.20 13.10
N LEU A 503 10.58 -4.95 14.41
CA LEU A 503 9.28 -4.72 15.05
C LEU A 503 8.86 -3.24 15.02
N THR A 504 7.59 -3.03 14.72
CA THR A 504 7.03 -1.75 14.25
C THR A 504 5.63 -1.53 14.79
N LYS A 505 5.20 -0.27 14.92
CA LYS A 505 3.82 0.10 15.26
C LYS A 505 2.88 0.02 14.05
N THR A 506 3.43 0.13 12.84
CA THR A 506 2.70 0.20 11.58
C THR A 506 3.37 -0.63 10.48
N ASP A 507 2.58 -0.89 9.44
CA ASP A 507 2.88 -1.59 8.19
C ASP A 507 3.08 -0.63 7.00
N GLY A 508 3.24 0.66 7.30
CA GLY A 508 3.43 1.76 6.36
C GLY A 508 3.93 3.01 7.11
N LEU A 509 4.27 4.05 6.36
CA LEU A 509 4.84 5.28 6.89
C LEU A 509 3.84 6.08 7.76
N ILE A 510 4.37 6.72 8.80
CA ILE A 510 3.76 7.83 9.54
C ILE A 510 4.79 8.97 9.48
N ASP A 511 4.40 10.14 8.98
CA ASP A 511 5.24 11.36 8.92
C ASP A 511 6.62 11.14 8.26
N GLY A 512 6.70 10.22 7.30
CA GLY A 512 7.93 9.86 6.58
C GLY A 512 8.78 8.77 7.24
N ASP A 513 8.37 8.20 8.37
CA ASP A 513 9.11 7.15 9.08
C ASP A 513 8.24 5.90 9.35
N VAL A 514 8.85 4.77 9.76
CA VAL A 514 8.13 3.61 10.31
C VAL A 514 8.44 3.48 11.80
N PRO A 515 7.56 3.96 12.69
CA PRO A 515 7.83 3.95 14.13
C PRO A 515 8.06 2.53 14.66
N GLY A 516 9.22 2.31 15.26
CA GLY A 516 9.58 1.03 15.86
C GLY A 516 8.76 0.71 17.13
N GLN A 517 8.62 -0.59 17.45
CA GLN A 517 7.92 -1.05 18.65
C GLN A 517 8.73 -2.11 19.40
N LYS A 518 8.87 -1.93 20.72
CA LYS A 518 9.49 -2.94 21.59
C LYS A 518 8.64 -4.20 21.60
N GLY A 519 9.28 -5.35 21.50
CA GLY A 519 8.63 -6.64 21.63
C GLY A 519 9.62 -7.78 21.59
N VAL A 520 9.13 -8.97 21.27
CA VAL A 520 9.93 -10.18 21.10
C VAL A 520 9.67 -10.83 19.74
N VAL A 521 10.69 -11.54 19.24
CA VAL A 521 10.64 -12.33 18.01
C VAL A 521 11.17 -13.73 18.29
N ARG A 522 10.52 -14.75 17.75
CA ARG A 522 11.05 -16.12 17.69
C ARG A 522 10.97 -16.63 16.26
N PHE A 523 12.07 -17.15 15.73
CA PHE A 523 12.12 -17.75 14.41
C PHE A 523 11.91 -19.26 14.51
N GLN A 524 11.20 -19.83 13.54
CA GLN A 524 10.97 -21.25 13.37
C GLN A 524 11.42 -21.65 11.96
N LEU A 525 12.42 -22.52 11.87
CA LEU A 525 12.96 -23.09 10.65
C LEU A 525 12.40 -24.49 10.41
N GLU A 526 11.90 -24.75 9.20
CA GLU A 526 11.46 -26.08 8.75
C GLU A 526 12.07 -26.42 7.37
N GLN A 527 12.50 -27.66 7.14
CA GLN A 527 12.87 -28.15 5.80
C GLN A 527 11.58 -28.42 5.01
N VAL A 528 11.43 -27.82 3.83
CA VAL A 528 10.19 -27.90 3.04
C VAL A 528 9.98 -29.32 2.52
N TYR A 529 11.04 -29.97 2.03
CA TYR A 529 11.01 -31.36 1.57
C TYR A 529 12.33 -32.08 1.87
N PRO A 530 12.31 -33.34 2.36
CA PRO A 530 11.15 -34.03 2.92
C PRO A 530 10.75 -33.40 4.26
N THR A 531 9.44 -33.22 4.48
CA THR A 531 8.88 -32.57 5.68
C THR A 531 8.88 -33.51 6.91
N THR A 532 9.94 -34.29 7.10
CA THR A 532 10.07 -35.35 8.12
C THR A 532 10.98 -34.97 9.29
N GLN A 533 11.47 -33.73 9.33
CA GLN A 533 12.26 -33.21 10.44
C GLN A 533 11.42 -32.24 11.28
N GLU A 534 11.48 -32.38 12.59
CA GLU A 534 10.89 -31.42 13.53
C GLU A 534 11.46 -30.00 13.28
N PRO A 535 10.64 -28.94 13.36
CA PRO A 535 11.11 -27.58 13.15
C PRO A 535 12.09 -27.15 14.24
N THR A 536 13.16 -26.46 13.84
CA THR A 536 14.14 -25.87 14.76
C THR A 536 13.71 -24.46 15.11
N TYR A 537 13.80 -24.08 16.40
CA TYR A 537 13.41 -22.75 16.86
C TYR A 537 14.62 -21.97 17.36
N SER A 538 14.65 -20.67 17.07
CA SER A 538 15.54 -19.74 17.77
C SER A 538 15.13 -19.63 19.25
N PRO A 539 16.03 -19.09 20.12
CA PRO A 539 15.62 -18.44 21.35
C PRO A 539 14.60 -17.32 21.09
N VAL A 540 13.89 -16.89 22.13
CA VAL A 540 13.07 -15.68 22.07
C VAL A 540 14.00 -14.46 22.14
N LEU A 541 14.02 -13.67 21.08
CA LEU A 541 14.89 -12.51 20.90
C LEU A 541 14.15 -11.23 21.27
N THR A 542 14.83 -10.28 21.92
CA THR A 542 14.23 -8.97 22.26
C THR A 542 14.51 -7.95 21.16
N ALA A 543 13.45 -7.41 20.56
CA ALA A 543 13.50 -6.25 19.69
C ALA A 543 13.38 -4.96 20.54
N SER A 544 14.40 -4.10 20.49
CA SER A 544 14.42 -2.84 21.25
C SER A 544 15.18 -1.72 20.53
N ALA A 545 14.97 -0.47 20.95
CA ALA A 545 15.56 0.74 20.35
C ALA A 545 17.10 0.73 20.26
N LYS A 546 17.81 -0.11 21.04
CA LYS A 546 19.26 -0.30 20.96
C LYS A 546 19.69 -0.59 19.52
N HIS A 547 19.03 -1.59 18.91
CA HIS A 547 19.26 -2.07 17.55
C HIS A 547 18.04 -1.80 16.68
N ASP A 548 17.46 -0.60 16.82
CA ASP A 548 16.32 -0.16 16.03
C ASP A 548 15.11 -1.14 15.97
N PHE A 549 14.85 -1.85 17.06
CA PHE A 549 13.78 -2.85 17.14
C PHE A 549 13.95 -4.03 16.15
N ILE A 550 15.16 -4.25 15.65
CA ILE A 550 15.55 -5.40 14.86
C ILE A 550 15.83 -6.60 15.78
N ALA A 551 15.37 -7.78 15.37
CA ALA A 551 15.79 -9.07 15.91
C ALA A 551 16.38 -9.92 14.78
N ARG A 552 17.55 -10.51 15.03
CA ARG A 552 18.32 -11.28 14.05
C ARG A 552 18.78 -12.62 14.63
N HIS A 553 18.74 -13.69 13.85
CA HIS A 553 19.24 -15.01 14.24
C HIS A 553 20.04 -15.68 13.11
N LEU A 554 21.14 -16.35 13.45
CA LEU A 554 21.85 -17.23 12.54
C LEU A 554 21.33 -18.65 12.71
N PHE A 555 20.84 -19.26 11.62
CA PHE A 555 20.63 -20.70 11.55
C PHE A 555 21.87 -21.35 10.91
N GLU A 556 22.36 -22.42 11.51
CA GLU A 556 23.55 -23.17 11.05
C GLU A 556 23.22 -24.65 10.81
N HIS A 557 24.19 -25.41 10.32
CA HIS A 557 24.11 -26.85 10.04
C HIS A 557 22.98 -27.24 9.05
N LEU A 558 22.61 -26.32 8.16
CA LEU A 558 21.70 -26.58 7.04
C LEU A 558 22.37 -27.52 6.02
N LYS A 559 21.55 -28.17 5.18
CA LYS A 559 22.02 -29.05 4.11
C LYS A 559 22.21 -28.24 2.81
N PRO A 560 23.30 -28.44 2.02
CA PRO A 560 23.52 -27.74 0.76
C PRO A 560 22.45 -28.00 -0.31
N GLY A 561 21.99 -26.94 -0.99
CA GLY A 561 21.06 -27.03 -2.11
C GLY A 561 19.65 -27.54 -1.76
N GLU A 562 19.24 -27.46 -0.50
CA GLU A 562 17.94 -27.89 0.05
C GLU A 562 17.02 -26.71 0.36
N GLU A 563 15.71 -26.94 0.35
CA GLU A 563 14.70 -25.89 0.48
C GLU A 563 14.13 -25.80 1.90
N TYR A 564 14.07 -24.59 2.44
CA TYR A 564 13.73 -24.28 3.82
C TYR A 564 12.74 -23.13 3.90
N ARG A 565 11.96 -23.11 4.99
CA ARG A 565 11.06 -22.01 5.33
C ARG A 565 11.35 -21.52 6.74
N ILE A 566 11.40 -20.21 6.91
CA ILE A 566 11.51 -19.54 8.21
C ILE A 566 10.24 -18.77 8.48
N ARG A 567 9.51 -19.14 9.53
CA ARG A 567 8.36 -18.38 10.03
C ARG A 567 8.84 -17.54 11.20
N SER A 568 8.55 -16.24 11.20
CA SER A 568 8.69 -15.43 12.41
C SER A 568 7.42 -15.51 13.26
N TRP A 569 7.61 -15.47 14.57
CA TRP A 569 6.57 -15.27 15.57
C TRP A 569 6.88 -13.97 16.30
N ILE A 570 5.91 -13.07 16.43
CA ILE A 570 6.10 -11.71 16.95
C ILE A 570 5.06 -11.38 18.02
N GLY A 571 5.44 -10.64 19.06
CA GLY A 571 4.55 -10.28 20.17
C GLY A 571 5.15 -9.20 21.07
N ALA A 572 4.36 -8.63 21.99
CA ALA A 572 4.89 -7.70 22.99
C ALA A 572 5.81 -8.41 24.01
N ASN A 573 5.47 -9.66 24.30
CA ASN A 573 6.15 -10.59 25.20
C ASN A 573 5.95 -12.03 24.69
N GLU A 574 6.58 -13.00 25.35
CA GLU A 574 6.60 -14.41 24.91
C GLU A 574 5.20 -15.07 24.92
N SER A 575 4.33 -14.70 25.87
CA SER A 575 2.94 -15.16 25.94
C SER A 575 2.02 -14.61 24.85
N GLU A 576 2.44 -13.56 24.13
CA GLU A 576 1.69 -12.89 23.07
C GLU A 576 2.27 -13.15 21.66
N LEU A 577 3.13 -14.15 21.52
CA LEU A 577 3.70 -14.55 20.22
C LEU A 577 2.60 -15.05 19.26
N ARG A 578 2.43 -14.34 18.13
CA ARG A 578 1.57 -14.72 17.01
C ARG A 578 2.36 -14.79 15.71
N ALA A 579 1.82 -15.43 14.68
CA ALA A 579 2.48 -15.53 13.39
C ALA A 579 2.80 -14.15 12.80
N GLY A 580 4.05 -13.98 12.36
CA GLY A 580 4.55 -12.83 11.62
C GLY A 580 4.92 -13.21 10.16
N PRO A 581 5.71 -12.37 9.47
CA PRO A 581 6.20 -12.66 8.13
C PRO A 581 6.93 -14.00 8.04
N THR A 582 6.85 -14.64 6.89
CA THR A 582 7.46 -15.94 6.57
C THR A 582 8.32 -15.80 5.34
N ALA A 583 9.54 -16.34 5.39
CA ALA A 583 10.44 -16.43 4.25
C ALA A 583 10.59 -17.89 3.77
N THR A 584 10.75 -18.12 2.47
CA THR A 584 11.14 -19.42 1.90
C THR A 584 12.39 -19.23 1.05
N PHE A 585 13.35 -20.14 1.16
CA PHE A 585 14.64 -20.04 0.48
C PHE A 585 15.24 -21.42 0.20
N ARG A 586 16.29 -21.44 -0.62
CA ARG A 586 17.12 -22.62 -0.85
C ARG A 586 18.56 -22.30 -0.46
N THR A 587 19.22 -23.18 0.29
CA THR A 587 20.65 -23.04 0.59
C THR A 587 21.50 -23.11 -0.66
N LEU A 588 22.68 -22.48 -0.66
CA LEU A 588 23.57 -22.56 -1.80
C LEU A 588 23.98 -24.02 -2.09
N PRO A 589 24.13 -24.42 -3.36
CA PRO A 589 24.55 -25.78 -3.69
C PRO A 589 25.95 -26.15 -3.19
N GLY A 590 26.86 -25.18 -3.03
CA GLY A 590 28.19 -25.38 -2.44
C GLY A 590 29.22 -26.05 -3.37
N ALA A 591 30.42 -26.27 -2.83
CA ALA A 591 31.64 -26.61 -3.59
C ALA A 591 31.57 -27.93 -4.38
N GLU A 592 30.74 -28.90 -3.99
CA GLU A 592 30.66 -30.20 -4.68
C GLU A 592 29.54 -30.28 -5.73
N SER A 593 28.70 -29.26 -5.83
CA SER A 593 27.44 -29.36 -6.57
C SER A 593 27.52 -28.89 -8.01
N THR A 594 26.80 -29.61 -8.86
CA THR A 594 26.60 -29.32 -10.29
C THR A 594 25.24 -28.66 -10.60
N LYS A 595 24.46 -28.28 -9.57
CA LYS A 595 23.23 -27.49 -9.77
C LYS A 595 23.59 -26.09 -10.27
N ALA A 596 22.84 -25.60 -11.27
CA ALA A 596 22.94 -24.21 -11.69
C ALA A 596 22.48 -23.26 -10.56
N VAL A 597 23.00 -22.04 -10.57
CA VAL A 597 22.62 -20.95 -9.66
C VAL A 597 22.47 -19.68 -10.46
N ASN A 598 21.41 -18.92 -10.18
CA ASN A 598 21.12 -17.65 -10.84
C ASN A 598 20.81 -16.57 -9.79
N PHE A 599 21.35 -15.37 -9.96
CA PHE A 599 21.21 -14.30 -8.99
C PHE A 599 21.24 -12.92 -9.66
N VAL A 600 20.68 -11.92 -8.99
CA VAL A 600 20.67 -10.54 -9.50
C VAL A 600 21.62 -9.65 -8.71
N VAL A 601 22.18 -8.65 -9.40
CA VAL A 601 23.00 -7.59 -8.83
C VAL A 601 22.37 -6.25 -9.18
N VAL A 602 22.21 -5.38 -8.18
CA VAL A 602 21.52 -4.08 -8.30
C VAL A 602 22.19 -2.97 -7.49
N THR A 603 21.88 -1.72 -7.85
CA THR A 603 22.39 -0.50 -7.23
C THR A 603 21.38 0.65 -7.36
N GLY A 604 21.76 1.86 -6.94
CA GLY A 604 21.11 3.09 -7.43
C GLY A 604 19.66 3.23 -7.00
N MET A 605 19.35 2.84 -5.76
CA MET A 605 18.00 2.74 -5.20
C MET A 605 17.54 4.09 -4.61
N ASN A 606 17.50 5.14 -5.46
CA ASN A 606 17.26 6.50 -4.99
C ASN A 606 15.77 6.82 -4.76
N TYR A 607 15.31 6.61 -3.51
CA TYR A 607 13.95 6.92 -3.06
C TYR A 607 13.49 8.34 -3.42
N ALA A 608 14.32 9.35 -3.17
CA ALA A 608 13.94 10.74 -3.35
C ALA A 608 13.70 11.13 -4.81
N LYS A 609 14.50 10.60 -5.75
CA LYS A 609 14.28 10.78 -7.20
C LYS A 609 13.00 10.08 -7.66
N PHE A 610 12.83 8.80 -7.32
CA PHE A 610 11.64 8.02 -7.69
C PHE A 610 10.33 8.64 -7.15
N HIS A 611 10.33 9.10 -5.89
CA HIS A 611 9.16 9.72 -5.28
C HIS A 611 8.94 11.20 -5.65
N GLY A 612 9.94 11.88 -6.21
CA GLY A 612 9.83 13.27 -6.67
C GLY A 612 10.00 14.31 -5.58
N ASP A 613 11.06 14.18 -4.78
CA ASP A 613 11.41 15.17 -3.76
C ASP A 613 11.79 16.51 -4.40
N THR A 614 10.95 17.53 -4.18
CA THR A 614 11.12 18.87 -4.77
C THR A 614 12.32 19.66 -4.21
N ARG A 615 13.07 19.11 -3.25
CA ARG A 615 14.31 19.70 -2.71
C ARG A 615 15.56 19.32 -3.52
N ILE A 616 15.43 18.48 -4.55
CA ILE A 616 16.53 18.12 -5.45
C ILE A 616 16.88 19.31 -6.35
N ASP A 617 18.14 19.76 -6.32
CA ASP A 617 18.63 20.81 -7.21
C ASP A 617 18.87 20.25 -8.62
N LEU A 618 17.99 20.61 -9.56
CA LEU A 618 18.04 20.16 -10.96
C LEU A 618 19.29 20.65 -11.70
N LYS A 619 19.86 21.79 -11.31
CA LYS A 619 21.07 22.34 -11.94
C LYS A 619 22.31 21.54 -11.51
N ILE A 620 22.45 21.30 -10.21
CA ILE A 620 23.51 20.43 -9.67
C ILE A 620 23.38 19.01 -10.21
N HIS A 621 22.14 18.49 -10.32
CA HIS A 621 21.91 17.19 -10.95
C HIS A 621 22.43 17.14 -12.39
N LEU A 622 22.07 18.11 -13.24
CA LEU A 622 22.50 18.17 -14.63
C LEU A 622 24.03 18.28 -14.75
N GLU A 623 24.66 19.13 -13.93
CA GLU A 623 26.11 19.32 -13.88
C GLU A 623 26.85 18.03 -13.46
N HIS A 624 26.32 17.29 -12.48
CA HIS A 624 26.96 16.09 -11.96
C HIS A 624 26.75 14.85 -12.85
N ASN A 625 25.61 14.74 -13.56
CA ASN A 625 25.21 13.53 -14.28
C ASN A 625 25.32 13.65 -15.81
N ASN A 626 25.45 14.87 -16.35
CA ASN A 626 25.41 15.16 -17.80
C ASN A 626 24.07 14.75 -18.47
N THR A 627 23.00 14.64 -17.68
CA THR A 627 21.63 14.32 -18.11
C THR A 627 20.63 15.15 -17.29
N GLU A 628 19.50 15.51 -17.88
CA GLU A 628 18.38 16.07 -17.11
C GLU A 628 17.76 14.99 -16.21
N LEU A 629 17.26 15.39 -15.04
CA LEU A 629 16.54 14.47 -14.16
C LEU A 629 15.21 14.10 -14.81
N ALA A 630 14.97 12.80 -15.00
CA ALA A 630 13.68 12.31 -15.49
C ALA A 630 12.53 12.71 -14.54
N PRO A 631 11.29 12.89 -15.04
CA PRO A 631 10.14 13.15 -14.18
C PRO A 631 9.97 12.01 -13.17
N PRO A 632 9.58 12.31 -11.92
CA PRO A 632 9.42 11.28 -10.89
C PRO A 632 8.30 10.30 -11.26
N TYR A 633 8.39 9.08 -10.73
CA TYR A 633 7.45 8.01 -11.08
C TYR A 633 6.01 8.45 -10.81
N ALA A 634 5.26 8.60 -11.90
CA ALA A 634 3.84 8.99 -11.89
C ALA A 634 2.92 7.78 -12.09
N GLY A 635 3.49 6.59 -12.30
CA GLY A 635 2.74 5.36 -12.43
C GLY A 635 2.09 4.91 -11.12
N PRO A 636 1.11 4.00 -11.20
CA PRO A 636 0.37 3.52 -10.04
C PRO A 636 1.25 2.92 -8.94
N ASP A 637 2.32 2.22 -9.35
CA ASP A 637 3.24 1.51 -8.47
C ASP A 637 4.05 2.38 -7.51
N LYS A 638 3.92 3.72 -7.56
CA LYS A 638 4.67 4.65 -6.70
C LYS A 638 4.66 4.24 -5.22
N HIS A 639 3.54 3.71 -4.74
CA HIS A 639 3.35 3.25 -3.36
C HIS A 639 3.73 1.77 -3.11
N LEU A 640 3.96 0.98 -4.18
CA LEU A 640 4.39 -0.41 -4.11
C LEU A 640 5.92 -0.55 -4.05
N GLY A 641 6.64 0.43 -4.58
CA GLY A 641 8.09 0.42 -4.76
C GLY A 641 8.52 0.08 -6.20
N TYR A 642 9.82 0.01 -6.42
CA TYR A 642 10.41 0.02 -7.77
C TYR A 642 9.91 -1.13 -8.68
N PRO A 643 9.56 -0.86 -9.95
CA PRO A 643 9.11 -1.87 -10.92
C PRO A 643 10.06 -3.07 -11.06
N ALA A 644 11.37 -2.80 -11.11
CA ALA A 644 12.41 -3.82 -11.20
C ALA A 644 12.31 -4.91 -10.11
N LEU A 645 11.87 -4.58 -8.89
CA LEU A 645 11.72 -5.56 -7.81
C LEU A 645 10.63 -6.60 -8.13
N ALA A 646 9.54 -6.19 -8.79
CA ALA A 646 8.51 -7.11 -9.26
C ALA A 646 9.01 -7.96 -10.45
N SER A 647 9.83 -7.39 -11.33
CA SER A 647 10.48 -8.08 -12.44
C SER A 647 11.46 -9.15 -11.95
N ILE A 648 12.34 -8.79 -11.01
CA ILE A 648 13.24 -9.71 -10.29
C ILE A 648 12.45 -10.84 -9.61
N ARG A 649 11.36 -10.52 -8.90
CA ARG A 649 10.52 -11.53 -8.20
C ARG A 649 9.91 -12.57 -9.17
N LYS A 650 9.57 -12.17 -10.41
CA LYS A 650 9.07 -13.10 -11.45
C LYS A 650 10.16 -14.08 -11.91
N LEU A 651 11.42 -13.61 -12.01
CA LEU A 651 12.56 -14.44 -12.42
C LEU A 651 12.92 -15.52 -11.39
N ARG A 652 12.65 -15.26 -10.09
CA ARG A 652 12.97 -16.13 -8.95
C ARG A 652 14.47 -16.49 -8.86
N PRO A 653 15.35 -15.48 -8.72
CA PRO A 653 16.77 -15.73 -8.47
C PRO A 653 16.97 -16.46 -7.13
N ASP A 654 18.04 -17.23 -7.04
CA ASP A 654 18.47 -17.92 -5.82
C ASP A 654 18.91 -16.91 -4.72
N PHE A 655 19.38 -15.72 -5.13
CA PHE A 655 19.66 -14.59 -4.23
C PHE A 655 19.74 -13.24 -4.97
N PHE A 656 19.77 -12.16 -4.19
CA PHE A 656 19.87 -10.76 -4.59
C PHE A 656 21.14 -10.13 -3.98
N VAL A 657 21.82 -9.26 -4.72
CA VAL A 657 22.98 -8.50 -4.24
C VAL A 657 22.72 -7.01 -4.40
N GLY A 658 22.66 -6.28 -3.28
CA GLY A 658 22.73 -4.82 -3.25
C GLY A 658 24.17 -4.37 -3.06
N THR A 659 24.73 -3.67 -4.05
CA THR A 659 26.18 -3.38 -4.14
C THR A 659 26.62 -2.05 -3.53
N GLY A 660 25.69 -1.26 -3.02
CA GLY A 660 25.90 0.17 -2.76
C GLY A 660 24.70 0.96 -3.27
N ASP A 661 24.64 2.25 -2.94
CA ASP A 661 23.51 3.13 -3.27
C ASP A 661 22.16 2.52 -2.86
N ASN A 662 22.13 1.76 -1.75
CA ASN A 662 20.95 1.01 -1.35
C ASN A 662 19.91 1.93 -0.69
N VAL A 663 20.40 3.00 -0.06
CA VAL A 663 19.67 4.19 0.38
C VAL A 663 20.53 5.42 0.10
N TYR A 664 19.98 6.63 0.27
CA TYR A 664 20.73 7.88 0.10
C TYR A 664 20.55 8.75 1.34
N TYR A 665 21.58 8.83 2.18
CA TYR A 665 21.59 9.74 3.34
C TYR A 665 21.64 11.20 2.92
N ASP A 666 22.23 11.49 1.77
CA ASP A 666 22.50 12.84 1.26
C ASP A 666 21.51 13.35 0.21
N THR A 667 20.49 12.55 -0.14
CA THR A 667 19.46 12.97 -1.08
C THR A 667 18.11 13.16 -0.36
N PRO A 668 17.55 14.39 -0.37
CA PRO A 668 18.10 15.64 -0.91
C PRO A 668 19.21 16.23 -0.03
N LYS A 669 20.09 17.05 -0.63
CA LYS A 669 21.30 17.57 0.05
C LYS A 669 21.02 18.54 1.21
N ILE A 670 19.84 19.18 1.23
CA ILE A 670 19.49 20.20 2.23
C ILE A 670 18.07 19.96 2.78
N PRO A 671 17.91 19.54 4.06
CA PRO A 671 18.91 18.88 4.89
C PRO A 671 19.10 17.42 4.47
N ARG A 672 20.36 16.98 4.41
CA ARG A 672 20.73 15.56 4.42
C ARG A 672 20.52 14.92 5.80
N ALA A 673 20.55 13.60 5.86
CA ALA A 673 20.56 12.84 7.10
C ALA A 673 21.97 12.85 7.75
N GLU A 674 22.03 13.22 9.03
CA GLU A 674 23.29 13.35 9.78
C GLU A 674 23.27 12.61 11.13
N THR A 675 22.07 12.42 11.69
CA THR A 675 21.85 11.77 13.00
C THR A 675 21.30 10.35 12.83
N VAL A 676 21.63 9.44 13.75
CA VAL A 676 21.19 8.02 13.70
C VAL A 676 19.68 7.86 13.41
N PRO A 677 18.74 8.63 14.01
CA PRO A 677 17.32 8.55 13.64
C PRO A 677 17.05 8.86 12.16
N GLN A 678 17.70 9.87 11.59
CA GLN A 678 17.53 10.25 10.17
C GLN A 678 18.16 9.20 9.23
N LEU A 679 19.27 8.56 9.63
CA LEU A 679 19.89 7.48 8.84
C LEU A 679 18.97 6.26 8.82
N ARG A 680 18.45 5.85 9.98
CA ARG A 680 17.47 4.76 10.13
C ARG A 680 16.20 5.03 9.31
N GLN A 681 15.68 6.26 9.36
CA GLN A 681 14.53 6.68 8.55
C GLN A 681 14.70 6.38 7.05
N LYS A 682 15.90 6.57 6.47
CA LYS A 682 16.16 6.23 5.06
C LYS A 682 15.99 4.74 4.76
N TRP A 683 16.43 3.87 5.67
CA TRP A 683 16.21 2.41 5.55
C TRP A 683 14.73 2.04 5.74
N HIS A 684 14.00 2.76 6.59
CA HIS A 684 12.56 2.55 6.81
C HIS A 684 11.72 2.96 5.60
N GLU A 685 11.95 4.17 5.06
CA GLU A 685 11.38 4.68 3.81
C GLU A 685 11.56 3.66 2.69
N GLN A 686 12.76 3.11 2.56
CA GLN A 686 13.11 2.15 1.51
C GLN A 686 12.40 0.79 1.68
N PHE A 687 12.59 0.11 2.81
CA PHE A 687 12.22 -1.30 2.95
C PHE A 687 10.79 -1.56 3.46
N VAL A 688 10.02 -0.54 3.83
CA VAL A 688 8.59 -0.70 4.13
C VAL A 688 7.74 -0.95 2.87
N GLN A 689 8.25 -0.56 1.70
CA GLN A 689 7.52 -0.64 0.44
C GLN A 689 7.17 -2.11 0.10
N PRO A 690 5.91 -2.41 -0.30
CA PRO A 690 5.41 -3.78 -0.53
C PRO A 690 6.33 -4.68 -1.35
N ARG A 691 6.93 -4.18 -2.44
CA ARG A 691 7.76 -4.99 -3.33
C ARG A 691 9.06 -5.48 -2.70
N TYR A 692 9.64 -4.74 -1.75
CA TYR A 692 10.78 -5.23 -0.97
C TYR A 692 10.37 -6.37 -0.03
N ARG A 693 9.27 -6.18 0.70
CA ARG A 693 8.73 -7.19 1.62
C ARG A 693 8.42 -8.49 0.91
N ASP A 694 7.77 -8.40 -0.25
CA ASP A 694 7.41 -9.56 -1.06
C ASP A 694 8.63 -10.24 -1.69
N LEU A 695 9.63 -9.46 -2.13
CA LEU A 695 10.86 -10.01 -2.72
C LEU A 695 11.70 -10.73 -1.66
N PHE A 696 11.97 -10.08 -0.53
CA PHE A 696 12.83 -10.62 0.53
C PHE A 696 12.20 -11.78 1.32
N ALA A 697 10.87 -11.96 1.22
CA ALA A 697 10.19 -13.17 1.66
C ALA A 697 10.51 -14.42 0.79
N VAL A 698 11.05 -14.26 -0.43
CA VAL A 698 11.36 -15.39 -1.33
C VAL A 698 12.75 -15.36 -1.98
N VAL A 699 13.52 -14.28 -1.80
CA VAL A 699 14.88 -14.10 -2.32
C VAL A 699 15.81 -13.62 -1.21
N PRO A 700 16.77 -14.45 -0.75
CA PRO A 700 17.84 -14.06 0.17
C PRO A 700 18.76 -12.97 -0.39
N THR A 701 19.45 -12.26 0.49
CA THR A 701 20.17 -11.02 0.17
C THR A 701 21.64 -11.07 0.60
N TYR A 702 22.50 -10.39 -0.17
CA TYR A 702 23.83 -9.96 0.24
C TYR A 702 23.93 -8.45 0.05
N TRP A 703 24.69 -7.80 0.92
CA TRP A 703 24.79 -6.35 0.95
C TRP A 703 26.24 -5.86 0.99
N MET A 704 26.43 -4.69 0.39
CA MET A 704 27.64 -3.88 0.37
C MET A 704 27.18 -2.41 0.41
N ILE A 705 28.04 -1.48 0.81
CA ILE A 705 27.71 -0.04 0.85
C ILE A 705 28.64 0.75 -0.08
N ASP A 706 28.21 1.97 -0.42
CA ASP A 706 28.97 2.98 -1.15
C ASP A 706 28.95 4.33 -0.40
N ASP A 707 29.26 5.44 -1.07
CA ASP A 707 29.33 6.77 -0.44
C ASP A 707 27.97 7.26 0.08
N HIS A 708 26.92 7.12 -0.71
CA HIS A 708 25.56 7.60 -0.44
C HIS A 708 24.86 6.90 0.75
N ASP A 709 25.19 5.64 1.07
CA ASP A 709 24.70 4.89 2.24
C ASP A 709 25.78 4.61 3.32
N TYR A 710 26.95 5.26 3.20
CA TYR A 710 27.97 5.33 4.26
C TYR A 710 27.95 6.67 5.01
N ARG A 711 28.16 7.80 4.30
CA ARG A 711 28.23 9.14 4.93
C ARG A 711 27.64 10.27 4.07
N ILE A 712 28.12 10.44 2.84
CA ILE A 712 27.76 11.50 1.87
C ILE A 712 28.44 11.22 0.51
N ASP A 713 27.89 11.70 -0.61
CA ASP A 713 28.52 11.84 -1.95
C ASP A 713 30.07 11.97 -1.89
N ASP A 714 30.78 11.14 -2.65
CA ASP A 714 32.25 11.15 -2.83
C ASP A 714 33.09 10.94 -1.54
N CYS A 715 32.50 10.44 -0.44
CA CYS A 715 33.18 10.38 0.87
C CYS A 715 34.27 9.29 1.03
N ASP A 716 35.13 9.55 2.02
CA ASP A 716 36.13 8.62 2.55
C ASP A 716 36.15 8.61 4.09
N ASN A 717 37.28 8.22 4.69
CA ASN A 717 37.46 8.16 6.14
C ASN A 717 38.05 9.45 6.77
N SER A 718 38.28 10.48 5.96
CA SER A 718 38.77 11.80 6.38
C SER A 718 37.62 12.73 6.81
N GLY A 719 37.98 13.91 7.32
CA GLY A 719 37.05 14.97 7.73
C GLY A 719 36.21 14.64 8.98
N ASP A 720 35.55 15.68 9.51
CA ASP A 720 34.80 15.65 10.77
C ASP A 720 33.26 15.77 10.60
N TYR A 721 32.77 15.75 9.37
CA TYR A 721 31.34 15.78 9.07
C TYR A 721 30.61 14.51 9.53
N LEU A 722 29.34 14.68 9.90
CA LEU A 722 28.42 13.59 10.27
C LEU A 722 27.81 12.91 9.02
N PRO A 723 27.37 11.65 9.11
CA PRO A 723 27.71 10.71 10.17
C PRO A 723 29.22 10.41 10.17
N THR A 724 29.75 10.05 11.34
CA THR A 724 31.16 9.64 11.44
C THR A 724 31.37 8.29 10.75
N ARG A 725 32.62 7.95 10.41
CA ARG A 725 32.99 6.63 9.88
C ARG A 725 32.47 5.45 10.72
N GLU A 726 32.49 5.62 12.05
CA GLU A 726 31.99 4.65 13.02
C GLU A 726 30.47 4.51 12.92
N THR A 727 29.74 5.63 12.84
CA THR A 727 28.29 5.63 12.68
C THR A 727 27.87 5.00 11.34
N GLY A 728 28.57 5.29 10.23
CA GLY A 728 28.30 4.68 8.93
C GLY A 728 28.48 3.15 8.95
N ARG A 729 29.58 2.67 9.53
CA ARG A 729 29.84 1.24 9.75
C ARG A 729 28.77 0.57 10.60
N LEU A 730 28.40 1.19 11.72
CA LEU A 730 27.36 0.65 12.62
C LEU A 730 25.98 0.62 11.96
N MET A 731 25.62 1.59 11.10
CA MET A 731 24.34 1.56 10.37
C MET A 731 24.25 0.38 9.41
N MET A 732 25.32 0.04 8.67
CA MET A 732 25.34 -1.15 7.81
C MET A 732 25.11 -2.43 8.63
N LEU A 733 25.86 -2.61 9.73
CA LEU A 733 25.78 -3.82 10.55
C LEU A 733 24.46 -3.94 11.32
N GLU A 734 23.84 -2.82 11.72
CA GLU A 734 22.52 -2.78 12.35
C GLU A 734 21.39 -3.09 11.37
N GLN A 735 21.34 -2.39 10.23
CA GLN A 735 20.18 -2.42 9.33
C GLN A 735 20.20 -3.62 8.38
N LEU A 736 21.38 -4.10 7.98
CA LEU A 736 21.52 -5.18 7.00
C LEU A 736 21.98 -6.49 7.66
N PRO A 737 21.41 -7.65 7.29
CA PRO A 737 21.74 -8.95 7.87
C PRO A 737 23.07 -9.51 7.33
N VAL A 738 24.17 -8.80 7.60
CA VAL A 738 25.55 -9.13 7.15
C VAL A 738 26.36 -9.87 8.24
N ALA A 739 25.98 -9.72 9.51
CA ALA A 739 26.65 -10.34 10.65
C ALA A 739 25.67 -10.62 11.81
N ALA A 740 26.16 -11.16 12.93
CA ALA A 740 25.39 -11.18 14.18
C ALA A 740 25.09 -9.74 14.66
N ILE A 741 23.94 -9.52 15.31
CA ILE A 741 23.44 -8.16 15.62
C ILE A 741 24.27 -7.39 16.67
N ASP A 742 25.06 -8.10 17.47
CA ASP A 742 25.96 -7.53 18.48
C ASP A 742 27.45 -7.63 18.08
N ASP A 743 27.76 -8.03 16.83
CA ASP A 743 29.14 -8.12 16.32
C ASP A 743 29.53 -6.84 15.54
N SER A 744 30.04 -5.85 16.28
CA SER A 744 30.55 -4.59 15.71
C SER A 744 31.88 -4.73 14.97
N ASP A 745 32.62 -5.82 15.22
CA ASP A 745 33.97 -6.05 14.70
C ASP A 745 33.96 -6.89 13.41
N ALA A 746 32.80 -7.44 13.04
CA ALA A 746 32.55 -8.18 11.80
C ALA A 746 33.21 -7.53 10.58
N LYS A 747 33.98 -8.33 9.81
CA LYS A 747 34.52 -7.90 8.52
C LYS A 747 33.38 -7.84 7.50
N THR A 748 33.24 -6.71 6.81
CA THR A 748 32.20 -6.57 5.76
C THR A 748 32.66 -7.09 4.40
N TYR A 749 33.97 -7.28 4.20
CA TYR A 749 34.51 -8.06 3.09
C TYR A 749 34.41 -9.58 3.37
N ARG A 750 33.95 -10.36 2.38
CA ARG A 750 33.83 -11.82 2.50
C ARG A 750 33.78 -12.52 1.13
N THR A 751 33.91 -13.85 1.13
CA THR A 751 33.78 -14.68 -0.07
C THR A 751 32.87 -15.88 0.18
N HIS A 752 32.05 -16.22 -0.82
CA HIS A 752 31.07 -17.30 -0.76
C HIS A 752 31.25 -18.28 -1.92
N ARG A 753 31.40 -19.57 -1.61
CA ARG A 753 31.49 -20.65 -2.61
C ARG A 753 30.08 -21.10 -2.99
N VAL A 754 29.58 -20.57 -4.11
CA VAL A 754 28.19 -20.70 -4.54
C VAL A 754 27.89 -22.07 -5.16
N SER A 755 28.78 -22.56 -6.02
CA SER A 755 28.70 -23.88 -6.64
C SER A 755 30.11 -24.46 -6.79
N ARG A 756 30.27 -25.65 -7.40
CA ARG A 756 31.61 -26.16 -7.72
C ARG A 756 32.41 -25.20 -8.61
N ASP A 757 31.75 -24.61 -9.61
CA ASP A 757 32.40 -23.84 -10.67
C ASP A 757 32.29 -22.31 -10.50
N LEU A 758 31.66 -21.80 -9.42
CA LEU A 758 31.59 -20.36 -9.12
C LEU A 758 31.86 -20.07 -7.64
N GLN A 759 32.78 -19.13 -7.41
CA GLN A 759 32.98 -18.44 -6.13
C GLN A 759 32.86 -16.93 -6.32
N ILE A 760 32.29 -16.23 -5.32
CA ILE A 760 32.06 -14.79 -5.35
C ILE A 760 32.85 -14.13 -4.22
N TRP A 761 33.42 -12.95 -4.47
CA TRP A 761 34.05 -12.06 -3.50
C TRP A 761 33.26 -10.76 -3.43
N PHE A 762 33.02 -10.29 -2.20
CA PHE A 762 32.40 -9.02 -1.89
C PHE A 762 33.47 -8.17 -1.19
N THR A 763 33.97 -7.12 -1.85
CA THR A 763 34.98 -6.19 -1.30
C THR A 763 34.35 -4.93 -0.74
N GLU A 764 34.69 -4.58 0.49
CA GLU A 764 34.31 -3.29 1.08
C GLU A 764 35.26 -2.19 0.58
N ASN A 765 34.71 -1.07 0.11
CA ASN A 765 35.49 0.01 -0.50
C ASN A 765 35.42 1.33 0.29
N ARG A 766 34.59 1.44 1.33
CA ARG A 766 34.44 2.67 2.13
C ARG A 766 35.10 2.55 3.51
N MET A 767 34.96 1.41 4.20
CA MET A 767 35.44 1.28 5.59
C MET A 767 36.97 1.12 5.75
N TYR A 768 37.66 0.55 4.76
CA TYR A 768 39.08 0.14 4.89
C TYR A 768 40.06 0.99 4.06
N ARG A 769 39.53 1.95 3.27
CA ARG A 769 40.30 2.79 2.36
C ARG A 769 41.21 3.81 3.06
N SER A 770 42.28 4.18 2.37
CA SER A 770 43.04 5.40 2.59
C SER A 770 42.30 6.65 2.07
N ASP A 771 42.69 7.84 2.54
CA ASP A 771 42.10 9.11 2.14
C ASP A 771 42.20 9.36 0.61
N ASN A 772 41.15 9.93 0.02
CA ASN A 772 41.04 10.24 -1.40
C ASN A 772 42.10 11.26 -1.87
N ALA A 773 42.52 12.14 -0.96
CA ALA A 773 43.48 13.21 -1.21
C ALA A 773 44.95 12.77 -1.30
N ILE A 774 45.27 11.51 -0.99
CA ILE A 774 46.62 10.95 -1.17
C ILE A 774 46.91 10.83 -2.68
N GLU A 775 48.16 11.05 -3.09
CA GLU A 775 48.59 10.86 -4.50
C GLU A 775 48.51 9.37 -4.89
N ASP A 776 48.09 9.06 -6.12
CA ASP A 776 47.94 7.66 -6.56
C ASP A 776 49.31 6.95 -6.62
N GLY A 777 49.41 5.79 -5.98
CA GLY A 777 50.68 5.11 -5.73
C GLY A 777 50.56 3.95 -4.74
N PRO A 778 51.68 3.31 -4.36
CA PRO A 778 51.67 2.07 -3.56
C PRO A 778 50.99 2.17 -2.19
N ASP A 779 51.03 3.36 -1.57
CA ASP A 779 50.46 3.62 -0.25
C ASP A 779 48.97 4.02 -0.29
N LYS A 780 48.40 4.25 -1.48
CA LYS A 780 46.98 4.57 -1.68
C LYS A 780 46.21 3.31 -2.03
N SER A 781 45.16 3.00 -1.28
CA SER A 781 44.44 1.73 -1.37
C SER A 781 42.97 1.90 -1.00
N ILE A 782 42.05 1.38 -1.82
CA ILE A 782 40.60 1.41 -1.52
C ILE A 782 40.23 0.28 -0.57
N TRP A 783 40.92 -0.85 -0.68
CA TRP A 783 40.70 -2.04 0.15
C TRP A 783 41.47 -1.96 1.48
N GLY A 784 42.53 -1.17 1.54
CA GLY A 784 43.49 -1.22 2.64
C GLY A 784 44.33 -2.50 2.64
N VAL A 785 45.37 -2.51 3.48
CA VAL A 785 46.39 -3.57 3.47
C VAL A 785 45.81 -4.96 3.79
N GLU A 786 44.92 -5.05 4.78
CA GLU A 786 44.37 -6.32 5.27
C GLU A 786 43.46 -6.99 4.22
N GLN A 787 42.46 -6.27 3.69
CA GLN A 787 41.54 -6.81 2.69
C GLN A 787 42.24 -7.10 1.36
N LYS A 788 43.22 -6.27 0.93
CA LYS A 788 44.01 -6.53 -0.29
C LYS A 788 44.82 -7.83 -0.17
N ALA A 789 45.39 -8.11 1.00
CA ALA A 789 46.08 -9.37 1.27
C ALA A 789 45.11 -10.57 1.27
N TRP A 790 44.00 -10.46 2.01
CA TRP A 790 42.93 -11.47 2.06
C TRP A 790 42.35 -11.80 0.67
N LEU A 791 42.11 -10.79 -0.16
CA LEU A 791 41.56 -10.94 -1.51
C LEU A 791 42.53 -11.75 -2.38
N LYS A 792 43.82 -11.39 -2.40
CA LYS A 792 44.86 -12.11 -3.15
C LYS A 792 45.05 -13.53 -2.65
N GLU A 793 45.06 -13.75 -1.33
CA GLU A 793 45.18 -15.09 -0.72
C GLU A 793 44.01 -15.99 -1.12
N THR A 794 42.78 -15.52 -0.90
CA THR A 794 41.57 -16.34 -1.15
C THR A 794 41.30 -16.56 -2.64
N LEU A 795 41.62 -15.61 -3.52
CA LEU A 795 41.58 -15.81 -4.97
C LEU A 795 42.59 -16.87 -5.44
N ALA A 796 43.80 -16.88 -4.86
CA ALA A 796 44.83 -17.86 -5.17
C ALA A 796 44.51 -19.26 -4.62
N ALA A 797 43.81 -19.34 -3.47
CA ALA A 797 43.36 -20.60 -2.88
C ALA A 797 42.13 -21.21 -3.57
N SER A 798 41.38 -20.43 -4.36
CA SER A 798 40.12 -20.88 -4.96
C SER A 798 40.33 -21.71 -6.23
N ASP A 799 39.90 -22.97 -6.17
CA ASP A 799 39.82 -23.91 -7.29
C ASP A 799 38.54 -23.74 -8.15
N ALA A 800 37.66 -22.77 -7.83
CA ALA A 800 36.47 -22.51 -8.64
C ALA A 800 36.84 -22.07 -10.05
N THR A 801 36.20 -22.67 -11.06
CA THR A 801 36.40 -22.36 -12.48
C THR A 801 36.23 -20.87 -12.77
N PHE A 802 35.11 -20.29 -12.35
CA PHE A 802 34.82 -18.86 -12.46
C PHE A 802 34.95 -18.16 -11.11
N LYS A 803 35.48 -16.94 -11.15
CA LYS A 803 35.68 -16.07 -10.00
C LYS A 803 34.98 -14.74 -10.27
N LEU A 804 34.07 -14.34 -9.39
CA LEU A 804 33.35 -13.08 -9.52
C LEU A 804 33.75 -12.12 -8.40
N LEU A 805 34.34 -10.98 -8.76
CA LEU A 805 34.60 -9.89 -7.85
C LEU A 805 33.45 -8.88 -7.96
N ILE A 806 32.58 -8.84 -6.96
CA ILE A 806 31.56 -7.81 -6.85
C ILE A 806 32.17 -6.65 -6.06
N SER A 807 32.18 -5.47 -6.67
CA SER A 807 32.71 -4.21 -6.13
C SER A 807 31.64 -3.12 -6.25
N PRO A 808 31.49 -2.23 -5.26
CA PRO A 808 30.71 -1.01 -5.43
C PRO A 808 31.31 -0.20 -6.60
N ASN A 809 32.53 0.30 -6.44
CA ASN A 809 33.17 1.19 -7.41
C ASN A 809 33.69 0.45 -8.66
N PRO A 810 33.77 1.12 -9.83
CA PRO A 810 34.30 0.54 -11.06
C PRO A 810 35.83 0.39 -11.01
N MET A 811 36.33 -0.63 -11.72
CA MET A 811 37.74 -0.90 -11.95
C MET A 811 38.13 -0.69 -13.42
N VAL A 812 37.26 -1.00 -14.38
CA VAL A 812 37.56 -0.85 -15.81
C VAL A 812 37.04 0.50 -16.32
N GLY A 813 35.73 0.75 -16.28
CA GLY A 813 35.12 1.97 -16.85
C GLY A 813 34.89 1.88 -18.38
N PRO A 814 34.92 2.98 -19.14
CA PRO A 814 35.27 4.34 -18.73
C PRO A 814 34.26 4.98 -17.78
N ASP A 815 34.74 5.93 -16.97
CA ASP A 815 33.97 6.70 -15.98
C ASP A 815 34.16 8.21 -16.22
N ASP A 816 33.40 9.07 -15.53
CA ASP A 816 33.61 10.52 -15.55
C ASP A 816 34.95 10.91 -14.89
N VAL A 817 35.76 11.73 -15.58
CA VAL A 817 37.08 12.18 -15.08
C VAL A 817 37.01 12.96 -13.75
N ARG A 818 35.83 13.47 -13.37
CA ARG A 818 35.60 14.16 -12.08
C ARG A 818 35.54 13.21 -10.86
N LYS A 819 35.21 11.93 -11.05
CA LYS A 819 35.05 10.95 -9.95
C LYS A 819 36.42 10.37 -9.59
N THR A 820 37.06 10.92 -8.56
CA THR A 820 38.44 10.58 -8.14
C THR A 820 38.50 9.56 -7.00
N ASP A 821 37.38 8.93 -6.66
CA ASP A 821 37.24 8.06 -5.50
C ASP A 821 37.23 6.55 -5.85
N ASN A 822 37.56 6.20 -7.09
CA ASN A 822 37.52 4.82 -7.61
C ASN A 822 38.80 4.39 -8.35
N HIS A 823 38.85 3.12 -8.77
CA HIS A 823 39.99 2.47 -9.41
C HIS A 823 40.22 2.88 -10.88
N THR A 824 39.27 3.53 -11.57
CA THR A 824 39.44 3.92 -12.98
C THR A 824 40.23 5.22 -13.16
N ASN A 825 40.11 6.15 -12.21
CA ASN A 825 40.57 7.53 -12.36
C ASN A 825 42.09 7.67 -12.17
N HIS A 826 42.74 8.48 -13.00
CA HIS A 826 44.18 8.76 -12.95
C HIS A 826 44.66 9.42 -11.64
N GLY A 827 43.79 10.15 -10.94
CA GLY A 827 44.04 10.67 -9.58
C GLY A 827 43.38 9.85 -8.48
N GLY A 828 42.71 8.75 -8.84
CA GLY A 828 41.99 7.87 -7.93
C GLY A 828 42.89 6.80 -7.34
N PHE A 829 42.54 5.53 -7.56
CA PHE A 829 43.22 4.35 -7.00
C PHE A 829 43.79 3.45 -8.12
N ARG A 830 44.18 4.04 -9.25
CA ARG A 830 44.52 3.32 -10.49
C ARG A 830 45.81 2.52 -10.34
N HIS A 831 46.75 2.96 -9.49
CA HIS A 831 47.94 2.18 -9.14
C HIS A 831 47.58 0.82 -8.51
N GLU A 832 46.67 0.81 -7.53
CA GLU A 832 46.21 -0.43 -6.89
C GLU A 832 45.53 -1.38 -7.88
N ARG A 833 44.72 -0.83 -8.79
CA ARG A 833 44.09 -1.59 -9.86
C ARG A 833 45.13 -2.23 -10.77
N ASP A 834 46.10 -1.45 -11.25
CA ASP A 834 47.10 -1.93 -12.21
C ASP A 834 48.04 -2.97 -11.57
N GLU A 835 48.38 -2.81 -10.29
CA GLU A 835 49.08 -3.82 -9.48
C GLU A 835 48.26 -5.11 -9.34
N PHE A 836 46.95 -5.01 -9.07
CA PHE A 836 46.06 -6.17 -8.98
C PHE A 836 45.88 -6.87 -10.34
N PHE A 837 45.71 -6.10 -11.42
CA PHE A 837 45.58 -6.61 -12.78
C PHE A 837 46.87 -7.28 -13.28
N ALA A 838 48.04 -6.77 -12.92
CA ALA A 838 49.31 -7.46 -13.15
C ALA A 838 49.36 -8.79 -12.38
N TRP A 839 49.01 -8.78 -11.08
CA TRP A 839 49.05 -9.95 -10.21
C TRP A 839 48.14 -11.12 -10.67
N ILE A 840 46.93 -10.83 -11.17
CA ILE A 840 46.03 -11.86 -11.75
C ILE A 840 46.51 -12.36 -13.12
N ASN A 841 47.19 -11.52 -13.90
CA ASN A 841 47.73 -11.90 -15.20
C ASN A 841 48.94 -12.84 -15.07
N GLU A 842 49.85 -12.57 -14.13
CA GLU A 842 50.95 -13.47 -13.76
C GLU A 842 50.47 -14.88 -13.37
N ARG A 843 49.20 -15.01 -13.00
CA ARG A 843 48.55 -16.25 -12.54
C ARG A 843 47.53 -16.81 -13.53
N ASP A 844 47.44 -16.26 -14.73
CA ASP A 844 46.52 -16.71 -15.80
C ASP A 844 45.03 -16.76 -15.32
N MET A 845 44.66 -15.86 -14.39
CA MET A 845 43.33 -15.81 -13.79
C MET A 845 42.35 -14.91 -14.56
N ALA A 846 42.85 -13.87 -15.26
CA ALA A 846 42.01 -12.85 -15.89
C ALA A 846 40.94 -13.40 -16.86
N LYS A 847 41.24 -14.50 -17.56
CA LYS A 847 40.29 -15.16 -18.49
C LYS A 847 39.01 -15.72 -17.83
N ASN A 848 39.04 -15.94 -16.52
CA ASN A 848 37.95 -16.53 -15.74
C ASN A 848 37.57 -15.70 -14.49
N LEU A 849 38.17 -14.51 -14.33
CA LEU A 849 37.87 -13.57 -13.27
C LEU A 849 37.11 -12.37 -13.85
N PHE A 850 35.91 -12.15 -13.34
CA PHE A 850 34.98 -11.11 -13.82
C PHE A 850 34.70 -10.11 -12.71
N VAL A 851 34.66 -8.82 -13.07
CA VAL A 851 34.28 -7.74 -12.15
C VAL A 851 32.82 -7.37 -12.38
N VAL A 852 32.08 -7.13 -11.31
CA VAL A 852 30.74 -6.55 -11.36
C VAL A 852 30.72 -5.27 -10.53
N CYS A 853 30.30 -4.17 -11.16
CA CYS A 853 30.29 -2.82 -10.59
C CYS A 853 28.87 -2.38 -10.19
N GLY A 854 28.77 -1.82 -8.98
CA GLY A 854 27.56 -1.24 -8.39
C GLY A 854 27.35 0.25 -8.64
N ASP A 855 28.32 1.09 -8.28
CA ASP A 855 28.32 2.57 -8.23
C ASP A 855 27.85 3.29 -9.53
N ARG A 856 27.61 2.59 -10.63
CA ARG A 856 27.39 3.18 -11.95
C ARG A 856 25.93 3.10 -12.39
N HIS A 857 25.33 4.27 -12.59
CA HIS A 857 23.92 4.48 -12.95
C HIS A 857 23.58 4.18 -14.43
N TRP A 858 24.41 3.38 -15.11
CA TRP A 858 24.18 2.91 -16.49
C TRP A 858 24.77 1.51 -16.69
N GLN A 859 24.15 0.72 -17.54
CA GLN A 859 24.59 -0.63 -17.88
C GLN A 859 25.69 -0.60 -18.95
N TYR A 860 26.79 -1.29 -18.68
CA TYR A 860 27.87 -1.47 -19.64
C TYR A 860 28.62 -2.78 -19.42
N HIS A 861 29.22 -3.28 -20.49
CA HIS A 861 30.22 -4.36 -20.44
C HIS A 861 31.49 -3.86 -21.13
N SER A 862 32.58 -3.80 -20.37
CA SER A 862 33.88 -3.28 -20.81
C SER A 862 35.01 -4.29 -20.59
N ILE A 863 36.02 -4.23 -21.47
CA ILE A 863 37.21 -5.07 -21.41
C ILE A 863 38.45 -4.17 -21.35
N HIS A 864 39.24 -4.31 -20.29
CA HIS A 864 40.54 -3.64 -20.13
C HIS A 864 41.59 -4.27 -21.06
N PRO A 865 42.64 -3.56 -21.52
CA PRO A 865 43.73 -4.14 -22.32
C PRO A 865 44.43 -5.37 -21.74
N THR A 866 44.30 -5.62 -20.43
CA THR A 866 44.78 -6.83 -19.75
C THR A 866 43.90 -8.07 -19.97
N GLY A 867 42.71 -7.92 -20.58
CA GLY A 867 41.72 -8.98 -20.75
C GLY A 867 40.70 -9.12 -19.61
N VAL A 868 40.77 -8.26 -18.58
CA VAL A 868 39.77 -8.22 -17.49
C VAL A 868 38.46 -7.64 -18.00
N GLU A 869 37.35 -8.34 -17.76
CA GLU A 869 36.00 -7.92 -18.15
C GLU A 869 35.19 -7.44 -16.94
N GLU A 870 34.49 -6.32 -17.10
CA GLU A 870 33.66 -5.68 -16.10
C GLU A 870 32.22 -5.47 -16.61
N PHE A 871 31.24 -5.74 -15.74
CA PHE A 871 29.81 -5.54 -16.00
C PHE A 871 29.24 -4.59 -14.95
N SER A 872 28.69 -3.44 -15.35
CA SER A 872 27.91 -2.61 -14.43
C SER A 872 26.43 -2.97 -14.48
N CYS A 873 25.80 -3.09 -13.31
CA CYS A 873 24.38 -3.44 -13.20
C CYS A 873 23.40 -2.32 -13.59
N GLY A 874 23.84 -1.05 -13.62
CA GLY A 874 22.98 0.12 -13.82
C GLY A 874 22.07 0.42 -12.63
N ALA A 875 21.52 1.64 -12.59
CA ALA A 875 20.57 2.02 -11.54
C ALA A 875 19.30 1.16 -11.59
N LEU A 876 18.70 0.86 -10.43
CA LEU A 876 17.49 0.02 -10.37
C LEU A 876 16.23 0.66 -10.98
N VAL A 877 16.24 1.99 -11.20
CA VAL A 877 15.09 2.78 -11.67
C VAL A 877 15.48 3.81 -12.72
N ASP A 878 14.57 4.06 -13.67
CA ASP A 878 14.72 5.05 -14.74
C ASP A 878 15.09 6.43 -14.18
N GLU A 879 14.45 6.88 -13.11
CA GLU A 879 14.65 8.21 -12.51
C GLU A 879 16.04 8.43 -11.89
N ASN A 880 16.81 7.36 -11.70
CA ASN A 880 18.20 7.42 -11.26
C ASN A 880 19.19 6.99 -12.34
N SER A 881 18.73 6.53 -13.51
CA SER A 881 19.58 6.12 -14.62
C SER A 881 20.14 7.29 -15.43
N ARG A 882 21.27 7.09 -16.12
CA ARG A 882 21.84 8.07 -17.05
C ARG A 882 22.56 7.41 -18.23
N LEU A 883 23.19 8.21 -19.09
CA LEU A 883 24.13 7.71 -20.10
C LEU A 883 25.57 7.76 -19.57
N GLY A 884 26.32 6.71 -19.88
CA GLY A 884 27.73 6.57 -19.51
C GLY A 884 28.71 7.28 -20.44
N ARG A 885 29.96 7.35 -19.99
CA ARG A 885 31.09 7.76 -20.82
C ARG A 885 31.48 6.66 -21.82
N LEU A 886 32.00 7.09 -22.97
CA LEU A 886 32.50 6.22 -24.03
C LEU A 886 34.04 6.27 -24.08
N PRO A 887 34.71 5.18 -24.51
CA PRO A 887 36.16 5.19 -24.74
C PRO A 887 36.54 6.28 -25.74
N GLY A 888 37.56 7.08 -25.42
CA GLY A 888 38.00 8.21 -26.24
C GLY A 888 37.24 9.52 -26.01
N ASP A 889 36.28 9.58 -25.06
CA ASP A 889 35.72 10.85 -24.59
C ASP A 889 36.77 11.59 -23.73
N PRO A 890 37.18 12.84 -24.07
CA PRO A 890 38.14 13.62 -23.29
C PRO A 890 37.70 13.92 -21.85
N ALA A 891 36.40 13.80 -21.53
CA ALA A 891 35.87 13.94 -20.18
C ALA A 891 35.76 12.59 -19.43
N SER A 892 36.31 11.51 -19.99
CA SER A 892 36.33 10.18 -19.36
C SER A 892 37.67 9.83 -18.70
N THR A 893 37.71 8.72 -17.97
CA THR A 893 38.93 8.09 -17.43
C THR A 893 39.72 7.24 -18.44
N ASP A 894 39.32 7.26 -19.72
CA ASP A 894 40.01 6.63 -20.86
C ASP A 894 39.96 7.52 -22.12
N PRO A 895 40.58 8.72 -22.08
CA PRO A 895 40.52 9.68 -23.19
C PRO A 895 41.32 9.23 -24.43
N GLU A 896 42.23 8.26 -24.29
CA GLU A 896 42.91 7.61 -25.42
C GLU A 896 42.10 6.47 -26.07
N GLY A 897 41.02 6.00 -25.43
CA GLY A 897 40.16 4.94 -25.96
C GLY A 897 40.77 3.55 -25.96
N HIS A 898 41.55 3.21 -24.91
CA HIS A 898 42.16 1.89 -24.76
C HIS A 898 41.18 0.80 -24.30
N ILE A 899 40.09 1.18 -23.62
CA ILE A 899 39.07 0.24 -23.13
C ILE A 899 38.15 -0.17 -24.26
N LYS A 900 37.94 -1.48 -24.41
CA LYS A 900 36.95 -2.01 -25.34
C LYS A 900 35.60 -2.13 -24.64
N GLN A 901 34.74 -1.13 -24.81
CA GLN A 901 33.34 -1.18 -24.37
C GLN A 901 32.53 -2.01 -25.39
N VAL A 902 32.14 -3.24 -25.00
CA VAL A 902 31.42 -4.21 -25.83
C VAL A 902 29.91 -3.93 -25.84
N HIS A 903 29.39 -3.52 -24.68
CA HIS A 903 28.03 -3.00 -24.55
C HIS A 903 28.07 -1.69 -23.80
N SER A 904 27.27 -0.73 -24.26
CA SER A 904 26.93 0.48 -23.54
C SER A 904 25.46 0.79 -23.79
N GLN A 905 24.78 1.16 -22.73
CA GLN A 905 23.38 1.57 -22.74
C GLN A 905 23.15 2.77 -23.68
N LYS A 906 22.11 2.67 -24.53
CA LYS A 906 21.85 3.65 -25.61
C LYS A 906 20.87 4.77 -25.25
N ALA A 907 20.08 4.56 -24.21
CA ALA A 907 19.13 5.51 -23.63
C ALA A 907 19.07 5.27 -22.12
N PRO A 908 18.90 6.30 -21.26
CA PRO A 908 18.61 6.10 -19.85
C PRO A 908 17.43 5.14 -19.66
N SER A 909 17.61 4.20 -18.75
CA SER A 909 16.72 3.10 -18.37
C SER A 909 17.31 2.48 -17.11
N GLY A 910 16.47 2.24 -16.11
CA GLY A 910 16.84 1.46 -14.94
C GLY A 910 16.80 -0.05 -15.24
N GLY A 911 17.17 -0.86 -14.24
CA GLY A 911 17.08 -2.31 -14.35
C GLY A 911 18.07 -3.04 -13.47
N PHE A 912 18.55 -4.20 -13.92
CA PHE A 912 19.42 -5.05 -13.11
C PHE A 912 20.27 -6.00 -13.97
N LEU A 913 21.37 -6.49 -13.39
CA LEU A 913 22.19 -7.55 -13.97
C LEU A 913 21.78 -8.91 -13.39
N LEU A 914 21.26 -9.80 -14.23
CA LEU A 914 21.06 -11.22 -13.91
C LEU A 914 22.31 -12.01 -14.31
N ILE A 915 22.85 -12.81 -13.38
CA ILE A 915 23.99 -13.69 -13.59
C ILE A 915 23.54 -15.14 -13.43
N GLU A 916 23.87 -15.98 -14.41
CA GLU A 916 23.50 -17.40 -14.45
C GLU A 916 24.77 -18.27 -14.53
N SER A 917 25.06 -19.03 -13.47
CA SER A 917 26.15 -19.99 -13.42
C SER A 917 25.62 -21.41 -13.64
N SER A 918 26.11 -22.08 -14.68
CA SER A 918 25.89 -23.51 -14.92
C SER A 918 27.20 -24.26 -14.74
N PRO A 919 27.39 -25.02 -13.64
CA PRO A 919 28.55 -25.87 -13.46
C PRO A 919 28.72 -26.93 -14.55
N ALA A 920 29.95 -27.42 -14.75
CA ALA A 920 30.25 -28.46 -15.74
C ALA A 920 29.53 -29.78 -15.42
N LYS A 921 29.16 -30.56 -16.43
CA LYS A 921 28.45 -31.84 -16.24
C LYS A 921 28.79 -32.85 -17.32
N GLY A 922 29.52 -33.89 -16.95
CA GLY A 922 30.13 -34.81 -17.93
C GLY A 922 31.06 -34.02 -18.85
N ASP A 923 30.89 -34.18 -20.16
CA ASP A 923 31.67 -33.47 -21.18
C ASP A 923 31.21 -32.03 -21.45
N VAL A 924 30.12 -31.56 -20.81
CA VAL A 924 29.65 -30.18 -20.95
C VAL A 924 30.47 -29.27 -20.03
N PRO A 925 31.23 -28.29 -20.56
CA PRO A 925 32.02 -27.37 -19.75
C PRO A 925 31.12 -26.42 -18.95
N ALA A 926 31.66 -25.86 -17.87
CA ALA A 926 30.96 -24.84 -17.10
C ALA A 926 30.70 -23.59 -17.97
N THR A 927 29.62 -22.88 -17.68
CA THR A 927 29.30 -21.61 -18.33
C THR A 927 28.78 -20.57 -17.35
N LEU A 928 29.14 -19.31 -17.58
CA LEU A 928 28.63 -18.15 -16.86
C LEU A 928 27.96 -17.21 -17.86
N ALA A 929 26.73 -16.76 -17.58
CA ALA A 929 26.00 -15.82 -18.43
C ALA A 929 25.70 -14.53 -17.65
N PHE A 930 25.80 -13.40 -18.33
CA PHE A 930 25.50 -12.06 -17.83
C PHE A 930 24.38 -11.48 -18.70
N ARG A 931 23.27 -11.08 -18.09
CA ARG A 931 22.12 -10.48 -18.78
C ARG A 931 21.78 -9.14 -18.16
N PHE A 932 21.83 -8.07 -18.95
CA PHE A 932 21.25 -6.79 -18.56
C PHE A 932 19.76 -6.83 -18.86
N HIS A 933 18.96 -6.52 -17.85
CA HIS A 933 17.52 -6.31 -17.96
C HIS A 933 17.18 -4.85 -17.71
N ASP A 934 16.10 -4.35 -18.30
CA ASP A 934 15.45 -3.11 -17.86
C ASP A 934 14.61 -3.33 -16.57
N ASP A 935 13.98 -2.27 -16.06
CA ASP A 935 13.14 -2.33 -14.86
C ASP A 935 11.83 -3.12 -15.08
N HIS A 936 11.39 -3.28 -16.33
CA HIS A 936 10.24 -4.09 -16.73
C HIS A 936 10.59 -5.58 -16.91
N GLY A 937 11.88 -5.91 -16.99
CA GLY A 937 12.45 -7.25 -17.08
C GLY A 937 12.79 -7.72 -18.50
N GLU A 938 12.73 -6.85 -19.51
CA GLU A 938 13.16 -7.16 -20.89
C GLU A 938 14.69 -7.22 -20.99
N VAL A 939 15.22 -8.14 -21.79
CA VAL A 939 16.67 -8.33 -21.93
C VAL A 939 17.27 -7.33 -22.91
N LEU A 940 18.15 -6.45 -22.42
CA LEU A 940 18.85 -5.43 -23.21
C LEU A 940 20.16 -5.96 -23.82
N TYR A 941 20.80 -6.93 -23.16
CA TYR A 941 22.08 -7.54 -23.59
C TYR A 941 22.31 -8.89 -22.91
N GLU A 942 22.90 -9.85 -23.62
CA GLU A 942 23.42 -11.10 -23.04
C GLU A 942 24.88 -11.31 -23.47
N HIS A 943 25.71 -11.79 -22.54
CA HIS A 943 27.07 -12.27 -22.80
C HIS A 943 27.31 -13.58 -22.07
N ARG A 944 27.96 -14.55 -22.73
CA ARG A 944 28.15 -15.91 -22.21
C ARG A 944 29.60 -16.34 -22.28
N LYS A 945 30.08 -17.00 -21.23
CA LYS A 945 31.47 -17.43 -21.04
C LYS A 945 31.57 -18.93 -20.84
N SER A 946 32.67 -19.50 -21.31
CA SER A 946 33.09 -20.88 -21.04
C SER A 946 34.61 -20.97 -21.02
N PRO A 947 35.24 -21.83 -20.18
CA PRO A 947 36.70 -21.91 -20.05
C PRO A 947 37.45 -22.29 -21.33
N THR A 948 36.76 -22.86 -22.32
CA THR A 948 37.33 -23.29 -23.61
C THR A 948 37.28 -22.22 -24.69
N GLY A 949 36.80 -21.01 -24.39
CA GLY A 949 36.75 -19.88 -25.34
C GLY A 949 35.72 -20.02 -26.47
N ALA A 950 34.90 -21.07 -26.47
CA ALA A 950 33.84 -21.28 -27.45
C ALA A 950 32.61 -20.43 -27.10
N ASN A 951 32.62 -19.16 -27.48
CA ASN A 951 31.40 -18.36 -27.56
C ASN A 951 30.42 -19.06 -28.54
N ARG A 952 29.17 -19.28 -28.09
CA ARG A 952 28.05 -19.77 -28.89
C ARG A 952 26.93 -18.75 -28.87
#